data_AF-Q1IU62-F1
#
_entry.id   AF-Q1IU62-F1
#
_cell.length_a   1.000
_cell.length_b   1.000
_cell.length_c   1.000
_cell.angle_alpha   90.00
_cell.angle_beta   90.00
_cell.angle_gamma   90.00
#
_symmetry.space_group_name_H-M   'P 1'
#
loop_
_entity.id
_entity.type
_entity.pdbx_description
1 polymer ?
#
loop_
_entity_poly.entity_id
_entity_poly.type
_entity_poly.pdbx_seq_one_letter_code
_entity_poly.pdbx_strand_id
1 'polypeptide(L)'
;MPKVHPVKMSDISKHLEKAEKYLQKGKHEDALEEYLQVLDEQPSNQGVRQTAAELCVSLGRTSDAATMFGQIFDSQCSIGDNARAVITYKKLVRVGKPSLQQMLQFAHIQERTNRKEALEAYVNLGSEYRTAGKLSDLLEVYRRISSLDPSIENYAQEGDLAAELDDPKTAAVSFVQAGILVEKSGGDASEWYEKAYHYDPTNPGAAFGHGHALLLRGEAEEAVTILEPLANYPSSPIEAREAYARALLLAGHLEKAEPVVWKLYEFDSRKLDDILELIGDYVDLQKTDNALRLTKKLEEQMSKTGRRREFVQIMQEMLEQKSPSIEFLYYMVELYNSNNREHDYCHTLLRLFELHYAAGEFLRAGDCLDRAAEVDPYEPGHTNRIEMLRGKLEDNRFNAIANRFGSVIKVEQQGGQSSNNNNISTHAASDNETTVLEDLILQSEIFMQYSMRSKAVERLERIHKLFPHEEERNEKLRSLYNNAGFFPQYSDHPSAQQMVVAPVTRGVDQQPAPPIPNAVAAENSVDNISRVTEITRNIYRQGNVKAVLFASVNDIGRHWNSSRCVAGLCSPGKPPSAALEYCAPGIPQSDVAAIVKLIGVLHPLAVAMGMVSISNARSAHELAPVHDVIETLGIESLLAVPLSEGDEQAGILILQQCTPRLWGQTDVVVLRTIADQMVLAVHNARLRSLVKNLAVTEEKSGLLKRSSYLDVLLSEVKRALQANAPVTLMLVEIGKAAGLIRDVGEAAVDSVLQQVGQVVQAHLRQNDVPVRYDLTQIAIVLSDTNDKNAFFVADKLRKVLGGTKIPGRDQALPISIGIAEAVMNPHYDPVDVVTEVINRLESALEAAKASGGNKSHSIAPAFLTAAAGD
;
A
#
# COMPACT_ATOMS: atom_id res chain seq x y z
N MET A 1 36.37 95.23 -12.49
CA MET A 1 37.56 95.05 -13.33
C MET A 1 38.78 95.65 -12.65
N PRO A 2 39.78 94.83 -12.30
CA PRO A 2 41.18 95.20 -12.36
C PRO A 2 41.85 94.55 -13.58
N LYS A 3 42.85 95.23 -14.15
CA LYS A 3 43.62 94.81 -15.34
C LYS A 3 44.45 93.56 -15.02
N VAL A 4 44.23 92.47 -15.75
CA VAL A 4 45.18 91.34 -15.82
C VAL A 4 46.07 91.57 -17.04
N HIS A 5 47.36 91.79 -16.81
CA HIS A 5 48.36 91.85 -17.86
C HIS A 5 48.57 90.45 -18.47
N PRO A 6 48.70 90.31 -19.80
CA PRO A 6 49.09 89.04 -20.40
C PRO A 6 50.59 88.84 -20.18
N VAL A 7 50.97 87.96 -19.27
CA VAL A 7 52.37 87.61 -19.02
C VAL A 7 52.84 86.60 -20.09
N LYS A 8 54.06 86.81 -20.57
CA LYS A 8 54.71 86.03 -21.65
C LYS A 8 55.20 84.69 -21.09
N MET A 9 55.00 83.59 -21.84
CA MET A 9 55.61 82.28 -21.56
C MET A 9 57.14 82.30 -21.30
N SER A 10 57.83 83.41 -21.58
CA SER A 10 59.27 83.60 -21.38
C SER A 10 59.73 83.77 -19.93
N ASP A 11 58.83 84.08 -19.00
CA ASP A 11 59.23 84.31 -17.60
C ASP A 11 59.13 83.02 -16.76
N ILE A 12 58.15 82.15 -17.04
CA ILE A 12 58.02 80.80 -16.45
C ILE A 12 59.24 79.94 -16.73
N SER A 13 59.76 79.93 -17.96
CA SER A 13 60.96 79.15 -18.31
C SER A 13 62.20 79.66 -17.58
N LYS A 14 62.32 80.97 -17.34
CA LYS A 14 63.41 81.56 -16.56
C LYS A 14 63.34 81.16 -15.09
N HIS A 15 62.15 81.16 -14.50
CA HIS A 15 61.94 80.72 -13.12
C HIS A 15 62.28 79.23 -12.96
N LEU A 16 61.90 78.37 -13.91
CA LEU A 16 62.30 76.95 -13.91
C LEU A 16 63.82 76.75 -14.04
N GLU A 17 64.49 77.43 -14.98
CA GLU A 17 65.95 77.35 -15.12
C GLU A 17 66.70 77.84 -13.87
N LYS A 18 66.18 78.87 -13.19
CA LYS A 18 66.74 79.35 -11.93
C LYS A 18 66.54 78.34 -10.81
N ALA A 19 65.33 77.77 -10.68
CA ALA A 19 65.03 76.75 -9.68
C ALA A 19 65.94 75.52 -9.83
N GLU A 20 66.16 75.03 -11.06
CA GLU A 20 67.09 73.92 -11.34
C GLU A 20 68.55 74.27 -11.00
N LYS A 21 69.00 75.49 -11.31
CA LYS A 21 70.35 75.97 -10.91
C LYS A 21 70.51 76.06 -9.39
N TYR A 22 69.46 76.43 -8.66
CA TYR A 22 69.49 76.45 -7.20
C TYR A 22 69.49 75.04 -6.61
N LEU A 23 68.74 74.11 -7.19
CA LEU A 23 68.79 72.68 -6.86
C LEU A 23 70.20 72.09 -7.06
N GLN A 24 70.85 72.36 -8.19
CA GLN A 24 72.22 71.91 -8.47
C GLN A 24 73.25 72.46 -7.46
N LYS A 25 72.97 73.62 -6.87
CA LYS A 25 73.81 74.27 -5.86
C LYS A 25 73.44 73.88 -4.42
N GLY A 26 72.49 72.96 -4.22
CA GLY A 26 72.01 72.54 -2.90
C GLY A 26 71.20 73.62 -2.15
N LYS A 27 70.77 74.68 -2.83
CA LYS A 27 70.00 75.78 -2.24
C LYS A 27 68.50 75.48 -2.33
N HIS A 28 68.02 74.65 -1.41
CA HIS A 28 66.64 74.13 -1.44
C HIS A 28 65.57 75.21 -1.17
N GLU A 29 65.83 76.20 -0.29
CA GLU A 29 64.89 77.30 -0.02
C GLU A 29 64.72 78.23 -1.23
N ASP A 30 65.83 78.72 -1.81
CA ASP A 30 65.83 79.56 -3.01
C ASP A 30 65.15 78.86 -4.20
N ALA A 31 65.35 77.54 -4.33
CA ALA A 31 64.69 76.73 -5.37
C ALA A 31 63.18 76.62 -5.14
N LEU A 32 62.73 76.48 -3.90
CA LEU A 32 61.32 76.39 -3.55
C LEU A 32 60.58 77.71 -3.85
N GLU A 33 61.17 78.86 -3.56
CA GLU A 33 60.56 80.17 -3.86
C GLU A 33 60.33 80.38 -5.36
N GLU A 34 61.31 80.01 -6.19
CA GLU A 34 61.18 80.10 -7.65
C GLU A 34 60.12 79.12 -8.18
N TYR A 35 59.98 77.92 -7.61
CA TYR A 35 58.89 76.99 -7.97
C TYR A 35 57.51 77.47 -7.50
N LEU A 36 57.41 78.14 -6.34
CA LEU A 36 56.16 78.73 -5.88
C LEU A 36 55.71 79.89 -6.80
N GLN A 37 56.63 80.71 -7.28
CA GLN A 37 56.34 81.76 -8.29
C GLN A 37 55.80 81.15 -9.59
N VAL A 38 56.33 80.00 -10.03
CA VAL A 38 55.78 79.27 -11.18
C VAL A 38 54.38 78.75 -10.92
N LEU A 39 54.06 78.32 -9.69
CA LEU A 39 52.72 77.84 -9.32
C LEU A 39 51.70 78.97 -9.17
N ASP A 40 52.12 80.16 -8.76
CA ASP A 40 51.27 81.36 -8.73
C ASP A 40 50.85 81.77 -10.15
N GLU A 41 51.75 81.65 -11.12
CA GLU A 41 51.48 81.95 -12.54
C GLU A 41 50.78 80.81 -13.30
N GLN A 42 51.11 79.55 -12.97
CA GLN A 42 50.51 78.34 -13.54
C GLN A 42 50.05 77.34 -12.47
N PRO A 43 48.87 77.55 -11.87
CA PRO A 43 48.32 76.64 -10.87
C PRO A 43 48.00 75.24 -11.40
N SER A 44 47.95 75.02 -12.71
CA SER A 44 47.67 73.70 -13.30
C SER A 44 48.91 72.82 -13.48
N ASN A 45 50.11 73.33 -13.25
CA ASN A 45 51.35 72.60 -13.52
C ASN A 45 51.67 71.56 -12.42
N GLN A 46 51.18 70.33 -12.61
CA GLN A 46 51.33 69.25 -11.64
C GLN A 46 52.77 68.77 -11.44
N GLY A 47 53.62 68.84 -12.48
CA GLY A 47 55.02 68.44 -12.37
C GLY A 47 55.79 69.35 -11.43
N VAL A 48 55.59 70.67 -11.57
CA VAL A 48 56.20 71.68 -10.69
C VAL A 48 55.63 71.61 -9.28
N ARG A 49 54.32 71.35 -9.14
CA ARG A 49 53.69 71.16 -7.84
C ARG A 49 54.29 69.97 -7.09
N GLN A 50 54.58 68.87 -7.79
CA GLN A 50 55.20 67.69 -7.18
C GLN A 50 56.63 67.97 -6.69
N THR A 51 57.45 68.62 -7.50
CA THR A 51 58.83 68.97 -7.09
C THR A 51 58.85 69.96 -5.93
N ALA A 52 57.95 70.95 -5.95
CA ALA A 52 57.80 71.91 -4.86
C ALA A 52 57.32 71.23 -3.57
N ALA A 53 56.39 70.26 -3.65
CA ALA A 53 55.94 69.48 -2.50
C ALA A 53 57.06 68.62 -1.89
N GLU A 54 57.90 67.99 -2.71
CA GLU A 54 59.05 67.19 -2.25
C GLU A 54 60.14 68.08 -1.61
N LEU A 55 60.35 69.29 -2.14
CA LEU A 55 61.22 70.32 -1.53
C LEU A 55 60.68 70.81 -0.18
N CYS A 56 59.37 71.03 -0.05
CA CYS A 56 58.77 71.39 1.23
C CYS A 56 59.00 70.31 2.29
N VAL A 57 58.98 69.02 1.92
CA VAL A 57 59.30 67.91 2.84
C VAL A 57 60.76 67.95 3.28
N SER A 58 61.71 68.16 2.35
CA SER A 58 63.13 68.20 2.69
C SER A 58 63.51 69.39 3.57
N LEU A 59 62.76 70.48 3.48
CA LEU A 59 62.92 71.69 4.30
C LEU A 59 62.15 71.67 5.63
N GLY A 60 61.41 70.59 5.93
CA GLY A 60 60.60 70.49 7.15
C GLY A 60 59.33 71.35 7.16
N ARG A 61 58.93 71.94 6.03
CA ARG A 61 57.69 72.72 5.86
C ARG A 61 56.49 71.77 5.63
N THR A 62 56.11 71.05 6.67
CA THR A 62 55.10 69.97 6.60
C THR A 62 53.69 70.47 6.26
N SER A 63 53.27 71.65 6.74
CA SER A 63 51.97 72.24 6.41
C SER A 63 51.80 72.51 4.91
N ASP A 64 52.84 73.06 4.29
CA ASP A 64 52.81 73.50 2.89
C ASP A 64 52.93 72.30 1.95
N ALA A 65 53.77 71.33 2.32
CA ALA A 65 53.84 70.04 1.66
C ALA A 65 52.50 69.29 1.70
N ALA A 66 51.81 69.25 2.85
CA ALA A 66 50.50 68.61 2.96
C ALA A 66 49.45 69.28 2.06
N THR A 67 49.44 70.62 2.01
CA THR A 67 48.52 71.37 1.14
C THR A 67 48.76 71.05 -0.34
N MET A 68 50.02 71.02 -0.77
CA MET A 68 50.37 70.70 -2.16
C MET A 68 50.11 69.24 -2.52
N PHE A 69 50.44 68.27 -1.65
CA PHE A 69 50.10 66.87 -1.90
C PHE A 69 48.57 66.64 -1.94
N GLY A 70 47.79 67.36 -1.13
CA GLY A 70 46.33 67.34 -1.19
C GLY A 70 45.79 67.78 -2.55
N GLN A 71 46.27 68.92 -3.07
CA GLN A 71 45.87 69.42 -4.40
C GLN A 71 46.27 68.48 -5.54
N ILE A 72 47.45 67.85 -5.45
CA ILE A 72 47.89 66.84 -6.42
C ILE A 72 46.94 65.63 -6.37
N PHE A 73 46.60 65.16 -5.18
CA PHE A 73 45.70 64.04 -4.99
C PHE A 73 44.31 64.33 -5.57
N ASP A 74 43.71 65.47 -5.24
CA ASP A 74 42.38 65.86 -5.73
C ASP A 74 42.36 65.94 -7.27
N SER A 75 43.42 66.50 -7.86
CA SER A 75 43.57 66.55 -9.33
C SER A 75 43.71 65.17 -9.94
N GLN A 76 44.52 64.28 -9.35
CA GLN A 76 44.69 62.90 -9.85
C GLN A 76 43.40 62.10 -9.77
N CYS A 77 42.63 62.27 -8.69
CA CYS A 77 41.30 61.68 -8.54
C CYS A 77 40.33 62.21 -9.61
N SER A 78 40.34 63.51 -9.90
CA SER A 78 39.49 64.09 -10.95
C SER A 78 39.81 63.59 -12.37
N ILE A 79 41.06 63.22 -12.62
CA ILE A 79 41.53 62.67 -13.90
C ILE A 79 41.28 61.14 -13.98
N GLY A 80 41.05 60.48 -12.85
CA GLY A 80 40.87 59.02 -12.74
C GLY A 80 42.19 58.23 -12.70
N ASP A 81 43.32 58.88 -12.44
CA ASP A 81 44.63 58.21 -12.30
C ASP A 81 44.80 57.63 -10.88
N ASN A 82 44.07 56.53 -10.63
CA ASN A 82 43.97 55.90 -9.31
C ASN A 82 45.31 55.40 -8.76
N ALA A 83 46.21 54.91 -9.63
CA ALA A 83 47.49 54.36 -9.21
C ALA A 83 48.41 55.45 -8.64
N ARG A 84 48.48 56.62 -9.30
CA ARG A 84 49.25 57.75 -8.78
C ARG A 84 48.59 58.40 -7.57
N ALA A 85 47.26 58.49 -7.57
CA ALA A 85 46.50 59.02 -6.44
C ALA A 85 46.81 58.27 -5.14
N VAL A 86 46.85 56.94 -5.16
CA VAL A 86 47.20 56.12 -3.97
C VAL A 86 48.59 56.44 -3.43
N ILE A 87 49.58 56.62 -4.31
CA ILE A 87 50.96 56.96 -3.91
C ILE A 87 51.01 58.36 -3.29
N THR A 88 50.38 59.34 -3.96
CA THR A 88 50.30 60.72 -3.47
C THR A 88 49.61 60.80 -2.12
N TYR A 89 48.53 60.04 -1.92
CA TYR A 89 47.82 59.97 -0.65
C TYR A 89 48.69 59.39 0.48
N LYS A 90 49.43 58.31 0.22
CA LYS A 90 50.39 57.75 1.20
C LYS A 90 51.49 58.76 1.57
N LYS A 91 51.91 59.63 0.63
CA LYS A 91 52.82 60.75 0.92
C LYS A 91 52.12 61.83 1.77
N LEU A 92 50.87 62.18 1.46
CA LEU A 92 50.07 63.16 2.20
C LEU A 92 49.93 62.79 3.68
N VAL A 93 49.54 61.54 3.97
CA VAL A 93 49.36 61.03 5.35
C VAL A 93 50.64 61.12 6.20
N ARG A 94 51.83 60.97 5.58
CA ARG A 94 53.11 61.07 6.29
C ARG A 94 53.48 62.48 6.71
N VAL A 95 52.97 63.47 5.99
CA VAL A 95 53.41 64.87 6.10
C VAL A 95 52.35 65.74 6.78
N GLY A 96 51.08 65.35 6.72
CA GLY A 96 50.00 66.05 7.42
C GLY A 96 48.73 65.22 7.52
N LYS A 97 47.68 65.82 8.09
CA LYS A 97 46.35 65.21 8.23
C LYS A 97 45.54 65.45 6.94
N PRO A 98 45.13 64.40 6.20
CA PRO A 98 44.26 64.57 5.03
C PRO A 98 42.89 65.14 5.41
N SER A 99 42.22 65.79 4.46
CA SER A 99 40.84 66.23 4.67
C SER A 99 39.84 65.06 4.67
N LEU A 100 38.67 65.23 5.28
CA LEU A 100 37.60 64.20 5.29
C LEU A 100 37.24 63.74 3.86
N GLN A 101 37.17 64.68 2.91
CA GLN A 101 36.88 64.36 1.50
C GLN A 101 38.00 63.56 0.84
N GLN A 102 39.27 63.88 1.13
CA GLN A 102 40.42 63.15 0.60
C GLN A 102 40.48 61.72 1.16
N MET A 103 40.16 61.55 2.45
CA MET A 103 40.06 60.22 3.08
C MET A 103 38.96 59.37 2.43
N LEU A 104 37.78 59.95 2.18
CA LEU A 104 36.67 59.28 1.49
C LEU A 104 37.05 58.85 0.05
N GLN A 105 37.64 59.76 -0.73
CA GLN A 105 38.08 59.46 -2.09
C GLN A 105 39.13 58.34 -2.12
N PHE A 106 40.09 58.36 -1.18
CA PHE A 106 41.08 57.31 -1.07
C PHE A 106 40.44 55.95 -0.73
N ALA A 107 39.49 55.92 0.21
CA ALA A 107 38.76 54.71 0.55
C ALA A 107 38.00 54.13 -0.66
N HIS A 108 37.33 54.96 -1.45
CA HIS A 108 36.64 54.54 -2.68
C HIS A 108 37.59 54.02 -3.77
N ILE A 109 38.77 54.63 -3.92
CA ILE A 109 39.79 54.13 -4.86
C ILE A 109 40.25 52.73 -4.42
N GLN A 110 40.52 52.58 -3.13
CA GLN A 110 41.00 51.32 -2.57
C GLN A 110 39.95 50.21 -2.58
N GLU A 111 38.67 50.54 -2.48
CA GLU A 111 37.56 49.56 -2.55
C GLU A 111 37.64 48.70 -3.82
N ARG A 112 38.14 49.27 -4.93
CA ARG A 112 38.28 48.58 -6.22
C ARG A 112 39.61 47.85 -6.39
N THR A 113 40.65 48.22 -5.63
CA THR A 113 42.02 47.72 -5.80
C THR A 113 42.46 46.77 -4.68
N ASN A 114 42.18 47.10 -3.43
CA ASN A 114 42.60 46.32 -2.26
C ASN A 114 41.58 46.45 -1.11
N ARG A 115 40.79 45.39 -0.91
CA ARG A 115 39.73 45.31 0.11
C ARG A 115 40.22 45.55 1.54
N LYS A 116 41.43 45.09 1.90
CA LYS A 116 41.98 45.28 3.26
C LYS A 116 42.38 46.73 3.52
N GLU A 117 43.11 47.34 2.59
CA GLU A 117 43.47 48.77 2.69
C GLU A 117 42.23 49.68 2.65
N ALA A 118 41.20 49.29 1.90
CA ALA A 118 39.92 50.01 1.88
C ALA A 118 39.22 49.98 3.24
N LEU A 119 39.17 48.83 3.90
CA LEU A 119 38.55 48.67 5.21
C LEU A 119 39.27 49.50 6.28
N GLU A 120 40.61 49.44 6.32
CA GLU A 120 41.42 50.28 7.21
C GLU A 120 41.15 51.77 6.95
N ALA A 121 41.04 52.19 5.68
CA ALA A 121 40.72 53.57 5.33
C ALA A 121 39.32 53.99 5.81
N TYR A 122 38.31 53.14 5.64
CA TYR A 122 36.94 53.42 6.12
C TYR A 122 36.84 53.45 7.64
N VAL A 123 37.53 52.56 8.37
CA VAL A 123 37.56 52.57 9.84
C VAL A 123 38.20 53.87 10.36
N ASN A 124 39.33 54.29 9.77
CA ASN A 124 39.98 55.55 10.12
C ASN A 124 39.05 56.74 9.84
N LEU A 125 38.42 56.77 8.67
CA LEU A 125 37.46 57.80 8.30
C LEU A 125 36.24 57.85 9.24
N GLY A 126 35.73 56.68 9.66
CA GLY A 126 34.64 56.57 10.61
C GLY A 126 34.98 57.19 11.97
N SER A 127 36.20 56.93 12.48
CA SER A 127 36.66 57.55 13.73
C SER A 127 36.68 59.09 13.64
N GLU A 128 37.11 59.63 12.51
CA GLU A 128 37.15 61.07 12.26
C GLU A 128 35.74 61.67 12.15
N TYR A 129 34.82 61.01 11.43
CA TYR A 129 33.43 61.44 11.38
C TYR A 129 32.73 61.42 12.75
N ARG A 130 33.04 60.42 13.59
CA ARG A 130 32.53 60.35 14.97
C ARG A 130 33.03 61.52 15.81
N THR A 131 34.33 61.86 15.74
CA THR A 131 34.86 63.03 16.45
C THR A 131 34.31 64.36 15.93
N ALA A 132 33.98 64.43 14.65
CA ALA A 132 33.37 65.61 14.02
C ALA A 132 31.86 65.73 14.26
N GLY A 133 31.22 64.74 14.90
CA GLY A 133 29.76 64.72 15.12
C GLY A 133 28.93 64.54 13.85
N LYS A 134 29.53 64.07 12.75
CA LYS A 134 28.84 63.87 11.46
C LYS A 134 28.27 62.45 11.37
N LEU A 135 27.22 62.21 12.14
CA LEU A 135 26.63 60.87 12.29
C LEU A 135 26.03 60.32 10.98
N SER A 136 25.44 61.16 10.13
CA SER A 136 24.89 60.72 8.82
C SER A 136 25.96 60.16 7.89
N ASP A 137 27.11 60.85 7.79
CA ASP A 137 28.24 60.42 6.96
C ASP A 137 28.89 59.17 7.56
N LEU A 138 28.91 59.08 8.90
CA LEU A 138 29.38 57.90 9.62
C LEU A 138 28.54 56.66 9.30
N LEU A 139 27.22 56.80 9.16
CA LEU A 139 26.33 55.69 8.79
C LEU A 139 26.62 55.17 7.39
N GLU A 140 26.88 56.08 6.44
CA GLU A 140 27.24 55.67 5.08
C GLU A 140 28.59 54.94 5.05
N VAL A 141 29.56 55.38 5.86
CA VAL A 141 30.84 54.67 6.04
C VAL A 141 30.62 53.28 6.64
N TYR A 142 29.80 53.15 7.69
CA TYR A 142 29.52 51.83 8.29
C TYR A 142 28.81 50.89 7.32
N ARG A 143 27.84 51.37 6.52
CA ARG A 143 27.23 50.56 5.44
C ARG A 143 28.27 50.00 4.47
N ARG A 144 29.30 50.80 4.14
CA ARG A 144 30.43 50.34 3.30
C ARG A 144 31.28 49.32 4.03
N ILE A 145 31.63 49.56 5.30
CA ILE A 145 32.38 48.61 6.13
C ILE A 145 31.65 47.26 6.19
N SER A 146 30.36 47.25 6.53
CA SER A 146 29.55 46.02 6.60
C SER A 146 29.46 45.30 5.26
N SER A 147 29.42 46.04 4.14
CA SER A 147 29.46 45.43 2.80
C SER A 147 30.82 44.80 2.45
N LEU A 148 31.91 45.38 2.96
CA LEU A 148 33.29 44.94 2.71
C LEU A 148 33.76 43.91 3.73
N ASP A 149 33.18 43.82 4.90
CA ASP A 149 33.48 42.81 5.91
C ASP A 149 32.21 42.51 6.71
N PRO A 150 31.38 41.61 6.19
CA PRO A 150 30.17 41.18 6.88
C PRO A 150 30.54 40.50 8.20
N SER A 151 30.35 41.21 9.30
CA SER A 151 30.60 40.71 10.66
C SER A 151 29.48 41.14 11.59
N ILE A 152 29.28 40.37 12.67
CA ILE A 152 28.23 40.66 13.67
C ILE A 152 28.47 42.04 14.29
N GLU A 153 29.73 42.34 14.63
CA GLU A 153 30.14 43.62 15.22
C GLU A 153 29.86 44.80 14.28
N ASN A 154 30.19 44.66 12.98
CA ASN A 154 30.00 45.74 12.01
C ASN A 154 28.52 46.05 11.78
N TYR A 155 27.68 45.02 11.60
CA TYR A 155 26.24 45.20 11.44
C TYR A 155 25.57 45.71 12.72
N ALA A 156 26.04 45.29 13.90
CA ALA A 156 25.56 45.82 15.18
C ALA A 156 25.85 47.33 15.30
N GLN A 157 27.08 47.75 15.00
CA GLN A 157 27.46 49.18 15.02
C GLN A 157 26.69 50.00 13.98
N GLU A 158 26.47 49.46 12.79
CA GLU A 158 25.62 50.10 11.76
C GLU A 158 24.17 50.26 12.25
N GLY A 159 23.62 49.22 12.88
CA GLY A 159 22.26 49.23 13.42
C GLY A 159 22.08 50.22 14.57
N ASP A 160 22.99 50.22 15.54
CA ASP A 160 22.98 51.16 16.68
C ASP A 160 23.05 52.61 16.20
N LEU A 161 23.94 52.89 15.23
CA LEU A 161 24.09 54.23 14.67
C LEU A 161 22.86 54.67 13.85
N ALA A 162 22.24 53.75 13.11
CA ALA A 162 20.98 54.02 12.40
C ALA A 162 19.84 54.33 13.38
N ALA A 163 19.78 53.63 14.51
CA ALA A 163 18.83 53.91 15.58
C ALA A 163 19.07 55.28 16.24
N GLU A 164 20.32 55.68 16.48
CA GLU A 164 20.65 57.03 16.98
C GLU A 164 20.21 58.15 16.02
N LEU A 165 20.16 57.85 14.72
CA LEU A 165 19.76 58.77 13.66
C LEU A 165 18.25 58.75 13.34
N ASP A 166 17.45 58.00 14.11
CA ASP A 166 16.01 57.82 13.89
C ASP A 166 15.69 57.23 12.49
N ASP A 167 16.56 56.33 12.00
CA ASP A 167 16.35 55.52 10.79
C ASP A 167 16.04 54.05 11.16
N PRO A 168 14.80 53.76 11.60
CA PRO A 168 14.43 52.44 12.10
C PRO A 168 14.51 51.34 11.03
N LYS A 169 14.32 51.70 9.75
CA LYS A 169 14.35 50.73 8.64
C LYS A 169 15.76 50.20 8.42
N THR A 170 16.74 51.08 8.41
CA THR A 170 18.15 50.67 8.30
C THR A 170 18.57 49.89 9.53
N ALA A 171 18.22 50.36 10.73
CA ALA A 171 18.52 49.67 11.98
C ALA A 171 18.02 48.22 11.96
N ALA A 172 16.75 48.02 11.58
CA ALA A 172 16.16 46.69 11.48
C ALA A 172 16.89 45.79 10.46
N VAL A 173 17.22 46.31 9.27
CA VAL A 173 17.96 45.53 8.25
C VAL A 173 19.34 45.11 8.77
N SER A 174 20.08 45.99 9.41
CA SER A 174 21.42 45.69 9.93
C SER A 174 21.35 44.65 11.06
N PHE A 175 20.41 44.78 12.00
CA PHE A 175 20.22 43.79 13.06
C PHE A 175 19.77 42.42 12.53
N VAL A 176 18.95 42.36 11.48
CA VAL A 176 18.61 41.09 10.80
C VAL A 176 19.87 40.44 10.22
N GLN A 177 20.75 41.20 9.56
CA GLN A 177 22.01 40.65 9.03
C GLN A 177 22.94 40.14 10.15
N ALA A 178 23.00 40.85 11.28
CA ALA A 178 23.73 40.39 12.46
C ALA A 178 23.16 39.06 12.98
N GLY A 179 21.84 38.95 13.10
CA GLY A 179 21.16 37.72 13.49
C GLY A 179 21.46 36.53 12.57
N ILE A 180 21.39 36.73 11.25
CA ILE A 180 21.72 35.69 10.25
C ILE A 180 23.16 35.20 10.40
N LEU A 181 24.12 36.09 10.69
CA LEU A 181 25.51 35.71 10.91
C LEU A 181 25.70 34.91 12.20
N VAL A 182 24.97 35.28 13.26
CA VAL A 182 24.97 34.53 14.53
C VAL A 182 24.43 33.12 14.32
N GLU A 183 23.30 32.95 13.62
CA GLU A 183 22.75 31.62 13.30
C GLU A 183 23.72 30.78 12.49
N LYS A 184 24.42 31.37 11.49
CA LYS A 184 25.45 30.68 10.71
C LYS A 184 26.64 30.22 11.56
N SER A 185 26.93 30.90 12.65
CA SER A 185 27.94 30.50 13.62
C SER A 185 27.44 29.48 14.65
N GLY A 186 26.15 29.11 14.61
CA GLY A 186 25.50 28.20 15.56
C GLY A 186 25.14 28.85 16.90
N GLY A 187 25.15 30.18 16.99
CA GLY A 187 24.74 30.93 18.18
C GLY A 187 23.25 31.25 18.20
N ASP A 188 22.76 31.73 19.35
CA ASP A 188 21.39 32.22 19.52
C ASP A 188 21.24 33.66 18.98
N ALA A 189 20.44 33.83 17.94
CA ALA A 189 20.20 35.11 17.28
C ALA A 189 18.94 35.84 17.76
N SER A 190 18.23 35.28 18.75
CA SER A 190 16.92 35.77 19.19
C SER A 190 16.93 37.25 19.61
N GLU A 191 17.95 37.69 20.34
CA GLU A 191 18.10 39.10 20.76
C GLU A 191 18.21 40.06 19.57
N TRP A 192 18.90 39.66 18.49
CA TRP A 192 19.09 40.50 17.31
C TRP A 192 17.79 40.65 16.52
N TYR A 193 17.03 39.57 16.37
CA TYR A 193 15.74 39.62 15.69
C TYR A 193 14.68 40.36 16.50
N GLU A 194 14.68 40.23 17.84
CA GLU A 194 13.82 41.01 18.73
C GLU A 194 14.10 42.51 18.60
N LYS A 195 15.38 42.92 18.65
CA LYS A 195 15.78 44.31 18.39
C LYS A 195 15.33 44.78 17.01
N ALA A 196 15.57 43.98 15.97
CA ALA A 196 15.17 44.33 14.61
C ALA A 196 13.65 44.54 14.50
N TYR A 197 12.86 43.66 15.12
CA TYR A 197 11.41 43.73 15.12
C TYR A 197 10.90 44.95 15.89
N HIS A 198 11.55 45.32 16.99
CA HIS A 198 11.20 46.52 17.76
C HIS A 198 11.32 47.80 16.92
N TYR A 199 12.35 47.90 16.06
CA TYR A 199 12.52 49.06 15.18
C TYR A 199 11.60 49.03 13.96
N ASP A 200 11.48 47.89 13.28
CA ASP A 200 10.60 47.77 12.11
C ASP A 200 9.82 46.44 12.11
N PRO A 201 8.61 46.42 12.68
CA PRO A 201 7.73 45.25 12.65
C PRO A 201 7.27 44.86 11.25
N THR A 202 7.36 45.76 10.27
CA THR A 202 6.93 45.50 8.88
C THR A 202 8.02 44.81 8.07
N ASN A 203 9.25 44.74 8.59
CA ASN A 203 10.34 44.05 7.94
C ASN A 203 10.12 42.53 8.00
N PRO A 204 10.02 41.84 6.85
CA PRO A 204 9.70 40.41 6.82
C PRO A 204 10.79 39.55 7.45
N GLY A 205 12.06 39.94 7.33
CA GLY A 205 13.17 39.21 7.94
C GLY A 205 13.19 39.35 9.46
N ALA A 206 12.87 40.54 9.98
CA ALA A 206 12.76 40.78 11.41
C ALA A 206 11.57 40.03 12.03
N ALA A 207 10.39 40.15 11.41
CA ALA A 207 9.19 39.44 11.84
C ALA A 207 9.35 37.92 11.80
N PHE A 208 9.93 37.39 10.72
CA PHE A 208 10.21 35.95 10.62
C PHE A 208 11.20 35.47 11.69
N GLY A 209 12.35 36.13 11.81
CA GLY A 209 13.39 35.73 12.77
C GLY A 209 12.91 35.81 14.22
N HIS A 210 12.17 36.85 14.57
CA HIS A 210 11.62 37.02 15.92
C HIS A 210 10.50 36.01 16.20
N GLY A 211 9.54 35.85 15.27
CA GLY A 211 8.48 34.86 15.40
C GLY A 211 9.02 33.42 15.48
N HIS A 212 10.06 33.09 14.71
CA HIS A 212 10.73 31.79 14.78
C HIS A 212 11.47 31.59 16.11
N ALA A 213 12.15 32.61 16.63
CA ALA A 213 12.79 32.56 17.94
C ALA A 213 11.77 32.31 19.07
N LEU A 214 10.60 32.97 19.02
CA LEU A 214 9.51 32.74 19.98
C LEU A 214 8.98 31.29 19.91
N LEU A 215 8.87 30.71 18.72
CA LEU A 215 8.50 29.29 18.57
C LEU A 215 9.49 28.35 19.25
N LEU A 216 10.79 28.60 19.09
CA LEU A 216 11.83 27.80 19.74
C LEU A 216 11.79 27.92 21.27
N ARG A 217 11.31 29.04 21.81
CA ARG A 217 11.09 29.25 23.25
C ARG A 217 9.78 28.66 23.77
N GLY A 218 8.89 28.20 22.88
CA GLY A 218 7.57 27.66 23.22
C GLY A 218 6.48 28.72 23.38
N GLU A 219 6.72 29.96 22.97
CA GLU A 219 5.79 31.10 23.06
C GLU A 219 4.90 31.16 21.81
N ALA A 220 4.10 30.10 21.60
CA ALA A 220 3.38 29.89 20.34
C ALA A 220 2.33 30.96 20.02
N GLU A 221 1.59 31.47 21.01
CA GLU A 221 0.55 32.49 20.80
C GLU A 221 1.15 33.81 20.28
N GLU A 222 2.26 34.27 20.86
CA GLU A 222 2.94 35.48 20.41
C GLU A 222 3.49 35.30 19.00
N ALA A 223 4.10 34.15 18.72
CA ALA A 223 4.58 33.80 17.40
C ALA A 223 3.46 33.80 16.33
N VAL A 224 2.26 33.32 16.64
CA VAL A 224 1.10 33.39 15.73
C VAL A 224 0.81 34.83 15.35
N THR A 225 0.76 35.75 16.32
CA THR A 225 0.44 37.17 16.04
C THR A 225 1.47 37.85 15.14
N ILE A 226 2.75 37.51 15.32
CA ILE A 226 3.86 38.10 14.55
C ILE A 226 3.96 37.51 13.15
N LEU A 227 3.71 36.19 13.01
CA LEU A 227 3.85 35.48 11.74
C LEU A 227 2.60 35.55 10.85
N GLU A 228 1.40 35.82 11.40
CA GLU A 228 0.15 35.90 10.64
C GLU A 228 0.19 36.89 9.45
N PRO A 229 0.65 38.15 9.61
CA PRO A 229 0.72 39.12 8.51
C PRO A 229 1.68 38.66 7.41
N LEU A 230 2.79 38.02 7.83
CA LEU A 230 3.82 37.53 6.93
C LEU A 230 3.31 36.34 6.12
N ALA A 231 2.66 35.36 6.75
CA ALA A 231 2.18 34.15 6.08
C ALA A 231 1.03 34.43 5.08
N ASN A 232 0.18 35.41 5.41
CA ASN A 232 -0.97 35.79 4.58
C ASN A 232 -0.60 36.60 3.34
N TYR A 233 0.64 37.10 3.24
CA TYR A 233 1.08 37.83 2.06
C TYR A 233 1.22 36.90 0.84
N PRO A 234 0.71 37.26 -0.36
CA PRO A 234 0.72 36.37 -1.52
C PRO A 234 2.12 35.90 -1.94
N SER A 235 3.11 36.78 -1.86
CA SER A 235 4.52 36.50 -2.19
C SER A 235 5.37 36.11 -0.97
N SER A 236 4.74 35.68 0.13
CA SER A 236 5.46 35.19 1.31
C SER A 236 6.29 33.93 0.99
N PRO A 237 7.51 33.78 1.55
CA PRO A 237 8.29 32.57 1.45
C PRO A 237 7.57 31.37 2.09
N ILE A 238 7.92 30.15 1.67
CA ILE A 238 7.29 28.91 2.16
C ILE A 238 7.62 28.72 3.63
N GLU A 239 8.87 29.00 4.01
CA GLU A 239 9.41 28.91 5.37
C GLU A 239 8.60 29.74 6.36
N ALA A 240 8.13 30.93 5.97
CA ALA A 240 7.28 31.76 6.81
C ALA A 240 5.89 31.15 7.02
N ARG A 241 5.32 30.51 5.98
CA ARG A 241 4.04 29.80 6.11
C ARG A 241 4.18 28.53 6.94
N GLU A 242 5.30 27.84 6.84
CA GLU A 242 5.61 26.67 7.68
C GLU A 242 5.76 27.05 9.15
N ALA A 243 6.53 28.10 9.44
CA ALA A 243 6.66 28.63 10.80
C ALA A 243 5.30 29.04 11.37
N TYR A 244 4.47 29.73 10.56
CA TYR A 244 3.11 30.11 10.97
C TYR A 244 2.20 28.89 11.21
N ALA A 245 2.24 27.89 10.34
CA ALA A 245 1.47 26.66 10.52
C ALA A 245 1.88 25.94 11.83
N ARG A 246 3.19 25.84 12.09
CA ARG A 246 3.72 25.26 13.32
C ARG A 246 3.29 26.06 14.56
N ALA A 247 3.30 27.39 14.47
CA ALA A 247 2.81 28.26 15.53
C ALA A 247 1.34 27.99 15.86
N LEU A 248 0.49 27.87 14.84
CA LEU A 248 -0.93 27.60 15.01
C LEU A 248 -1.20 26.22 15.64
N LEU A 249 -0.46 25.19 15.24
CA LEU A 249 -0.57 23.85 15.82
C LEU A 249 -0.16 23.86 17.30
N LEU A 250 1.01 24.43 17.63
CA LEU A 250 1.50 24.51 19.01
C LEU A 250 0.61 25.37 19.92
N ALA A 251 -0.01 26.42 19.38
CA ALA A 251 -0.96 27.25 20.11
C ALA A 251 -2.37 26.61 20.21
N GLY A 252 -2.63 25.49 19.52
CA GLY A 252 -3.93 24.83 19.52
C GLY A 252 -5.01 25.52 18.69
N HIS A 253 -4.64 26.46 17.80
CA HIS A 253 -5.57 27.15 16.88
C HIS A 253 -5.88 26.29 15.65
N LEU A 254 -6.40 25.08 15.88
CA LEU A 254 -6.55 24.03 14.87
C LEU A 254 -7.37 24.45 13.63
N GLU A 255 -8.46 25.21 13.84
CA GLU A 255 -9.34 25.65 12.76
C GLU A 255 -8.66 26.65 11.81
N LYS A 256 -7.74 27.47 12.35
CA LYS A 256 -6.91 28.36 11.54
C LYS A 256 -5.73 27.60 10.91
N ALA A 257 -5.22 26.57 11.57
CA ALA A 257 -4.12 25.74 11.08
C ALA A 257 -4.51 24.93 9.85
N GLU A 258 -5.72 24.33 9.85
CA GLU A 258 -6.20 23.42 8.80
C GLU A 258 -6.02 23.94 7.36
N PRO A 259 -6.49 25.14 6.97
CA PRO A 259 -6.33 25.62 5.60
C PRO A 259 -4.87 25.93 5.23
N VAL A 260 -4.02 26.25 6.20
CA VAL A 260 -2.60 26.57 5.97
C VAL A 260 -1.81 25.27 5.77
N VAL A 261 -1.95 24.32 6.69
CA VAL A 261 -1.33 22.99 6.62
C VAL A 261 -1.77 22.25 5.36
N TRP A 262 -3.06 22.32 5.01
CA TRP A 262 -3.56 21.70 3.79
C TRP A 262 -2.90 22.25 2.52
N LYS A 263 -2.75 23.58 2.42
CA LYS A 263 -2.05 24.19 1.29
C LYS A 263 -0.58 23.77 1.24
N LEU A 264 0.10 23.74 2.38
CA LEU A 264 1.50 23.29 2.44
C LEU A 264 1.65 21.85 1.95
N TYR A 265 0.73 20.96 2.35
CA TYR A 265 0.69 19.58 1.85
C TYR A 265 0.41 19.47 0.34
N GLU A 266 -0.46 20.33 -0.21
CA GLU A 266 -0.69 20.37 -1.67
C GLU A 266 0.58 20.75 -2.45
N PHE A 267 1.46 21.56 -1.87
CA PHE A 267 2.77 21.90 -2.46
C PHE A 267 3.84 20.85 -2.19
N ASP A 268 3.90 20.31 -0.97
CA ASP A 268 4.86 19.29 -0.55
C ASP A 268 4.17 18.12 0.19
N SER A 269 4.06 17.00 -0.50
CA SER A 269 3.50 15.75 0.03
C SER A 269 4.23 15.19 1.27
N ARG A 270 5.44 15.67 1.58
CA ARG A 270 6.18 15.29 2.80
C ARG A 270 5.59 15.91 4.07
N LYS A 271 4.77 16.95 3.95
CA LYS A 271 4.05 17.58 5.07
C LYS A 271 2.81 16.80 5.51
N LEU A 272 2.79 15.49 5.24
CA LEU A 272 1.71 14.60 5.64
C LEU A 272 1.61 14.52 7.17
N ASP A 273 2.75 14.50 7.87
CA ASP A 273 2.80 14.40 9.32
C ASP A 273 2.06 15.56 10.02
N ASP A 274 2.15 16.78 9.48
CA ASP A 274 1.43 17.94 10.01
C ASP A 274 -0.09 17.79 9.89
N ILE A 275 -0.58 17.13 8.82
CA ILE A 275 -2.01 16.80 8.68
C ILE A 275 -2.41 15.74 9.70
N LEU A 276 -1.58 14.72 9.90
CA LEU A 276 -1.86 13.64 10.84
C LEU A 276 -1.85 14.14 12.29
N GLU A 277 -0.93 15.03 12.65
CA GLU A 277 -0.91 15.74 13.94
C GLU A 277 -2.23 16.49 14.14
N LEU A 278 -2.68 17.27 13.15
CA LEU A 278 -3.93 18.01 13.19
C LEU A 278 -5.19 17.12 13.29
N ILE A 279 -5.27 16.03 12.51
CA ILE A 279 -6.36 15.04 12.63
C ILE A 279 -6.35 14.46 14.04
N GLY A 280 -5.17 14.10 14.52
CA GLY A 280 -4.96 13.58 15.86
C GLY A 280 -5.44 14.53 16.94
N ASP A 281 -5.12 15.81 16.85
CA ASP A 281 -5.52 16.83 17.83
C ASP A 281 -7.04 17.05 17.82
N TYR A 282 -7.67 17.01 16.64
CA TYR A 282 -9.13 17.04 16.55
C TYR A 282 -9.78 15.81 17.21
N VAL A 283 -9.17 14.63 17.10
CA VAL A 283 -9.64 13.42 17.76
C VAL A 283 -9.53 13.55 19.28
N ASP A 284 -8.39 14.02 19.79
CA ASP A 284 -8.15 14.16 21.23
C ASP A 284 -9.07 15.21 21.88
N LEU A 285 -9.35 16.30 21.16
CA LEU A 285 -10.30 17.34 21.57
C LEU A 285 -11.78 16.98 21.29
N GLN A 286 -12.07 15.78 20.79
CA GLN A 286 -13.40 15.30 20.42
C GLN A 286 -14.15 16.17 19.39
N LYS A 287 -13.42 16.93 18.57
CA LYS A 287 -13.97 17.70 17.42
C LYS A 287 -14.20 16.77 16.22
N THR A 288 -15.14 15.84 16.37
CA THR A 288 -15.38 14.72 15.44
C THR A 288 -15.66 15.16 14.00
N ASP A 289 -16.52 16.18 13.80
CA ASP A 289 -16.86 16.67 12.45
C ASP A 289 -15.64 17.16 11.68
N ASN A 290 -14.75 17.91 12.36
CA ASN A 290 -13.53 18.44 11.76
C ASN A 290 -12.54 17.31 11.44
N ALA A 291 -12.33 16.39 12.38
CA ALA A 291 -11.48 15.22 12.18
C ALA A 291 -11.93 14.40 10.97
N LEU A 292 -13.23 14.07 10.88
CA LEU A 292 -13.80 13.29 9.80
C LEU A 292 -13.72 14.02 8.45
N ARG A 293 -14.03 15.33 8.42
CA ARG A 293 -13.94 16.12 7.18
C ARG A 293 -12.52 16.13 6.63
N LEU A 294 -11.53 16.39 7.50
CA LEU A 294 -10.13 16.42 7.11
C LEU A 294 -9.62 15.04 6.69
N THR A 295 -10.00 13.99 7.45
CA THR A 295 -9.64 12.59 7.14
C THR A 295 -10.18 12.15 5.78
N LYS A 296 -11.47 12.41 5.49
CA LYS A 296 -12.08 12.10 4.19
C LYS A 296 -11.42 12.86 3.04
N LYS A 297 -11.09 14.13 3.28
CA LYS A 297 -10.37 14.94 2.29
C LYS A 297 -8.98 14.35 1.99
N LEU A 298 -8.27 13.89 3.02
CA LEU A 298 -6.97 13.22 2.89
C LEU A 298 -7.11 11.88 2.15
N GLU A 299 -8.12 11.08 2.48
CA GLU A 299 -8.43 9.81 1.81
C GLU A 299 -8.63 10.00 0.30
N GLU A 300 -9.41 11.00 -0.10
CA GLU A 300 -9.66 11.31 -1.52
C GLU A 300 -8.37 11.67 -2.26
N GLN A 301 -7.48 12.47 -1.65
CA GLN A 301 -6.21 12.85 -2.25
C GLN A 301 -5.23 11.68 -2.35
N MET A 302 -5.10 10.90 -1.28
CA MET A 302 -4.24 9.71 -1.24
C MET A 302 -4.75 8.62 -2.18
N SER A 303 -6.07 8.50 -2.34
CA SER A 303 -6.67 7.60 -3.32
C SER A 303 -6.37 8.02 -4.77
N LYS A 304 -6.44 9.32 -5.09
CA LYS A 304 -6.11 9.83 -6.43
C LYS A 304 -4.65 9.60 -6.82
N THR A 305 -3.74 9.60 -5.83
CA THR A 305 -2.31 9.35 -6.02
C THR A 305 -1.93 7.87 -5.94
N GLY A 306 -2.90 6.96 -5.78
CA GLY A 306 -2.65 5.52 -5.68
C GLY A 306 -2.14 5.04 -4.32
N ARG A 307 -2.02 5.93 -3.34
CA ARG A 307 -1.51 5.67 -1.97
C ARG A 307 -2.60 5.23 -0.99
N ARG A 308 -3.69 4.62 -1.48
CA ARG A 308 -4.83 4.21 -0.63
C ARG A 308 -4.45 3.20 0.46
N ARG A 309 -3.61 2.22 0.14
CA ARG A 309 -3.17 1.21 1.13
C ARG A 309 -2.37 1.84 2.27
N GLU A 310 -1.51 2.78 1.93
CA GLU A 310 -0.69 3.53 2.90
C GLU A 310 -1.58 4.36 3.82
N PHE A 311 -2.61 5.03 3.27
CA PHE A 311 -3.58 5.77 4.08
C PHE A 311 -4.26 4.89 5.14
N VAL A 312 -4.73 3.69 4.77
CA VAL A 312 -5.37 2.77 5.72
C VAL A 312 -4.43 2.38 6.86
N GLN A 313 -3.17 2.10 6.54
CA GLN A 313 -2.14 1.74 7.53
C GLN A 313 -1.87 2.92 8.49
N ILE A 314 -1.69 4.13 7.96
CA ILE A 314 -1.46 5.33 8.75
C ILE A 314 -2.64 5.61 9.70
N MET A 315 -3.88 5.51 9.19
CA MET A 315 -5.07 5.73 10.00
C MET A 315 -5.20 4.70 11.13
N GLN A 316 -4.79 3.44 10.89
CA GLN A 316 -4.75 2.41 11.92
C GLN A 316 -3.74 2.75 13.03
N GLU A 317 -2.48 3.03 12.66
CA GLU A 317 -1.40 3.34 13.61
C GLU A 317 -1.73 4.57 14.48
N MET A 318 -2.30 5.61 13.86
CA MET A 318 -2.73 6.82 14.58
C MET A 318 -3.81 6.52 15.63
N LEU A 319 -4.75 5.62 15.33
CA LEU A 319 -5.90 5.32 16.19
C LEU A 319 -5.60 4.30 17.30
N GLU A 320 -4.49 3.57 17.21
CA GLU A 320 -4.02 2.72 18.31
C GLU A 320 -3.60 3.54 19.54
N GLN A 321 -3.10 4.76 19.31
CA GLN A 321 -2.60 5.65 20.37
C GLN A 321 -3.65 6.64 20.89
N LYS A 322 -4.79 6.75 20.20
CA LYS A 322 -5.82 7.77 20.48
C LYS A 322 -7.17 7.15 20.85
N SER A 323 -8.05 7.96 21.44
CA SER A 323 -9.42 7.58 21.77
C SER A 323 -10.43 8.19 20.78
N PRO A 324 -10.66 7.56 19.61
CA PRO A 324 -11.64 8.05 18.63
C PRO A 324 -13.06 8.04 19.17
N SER A 325 -13.88 8.95 18.63
CA SER A 325 -15.32 8.95 18.84
C SER A 325 -16.01 7.78 18.11
N ILE A 326 -17.24 7.45 18.52
CA ILE A 326 -18.04 6.38 17.93
C ILE A 326 -18.26 6.61 16.42
N GLU A 327 -18.54 7.84 16.01
CA GLU A 327 -18.73 8.19 14.59
C GLU A 327 -17.44 8.01 13.79
N PHE A 328 -16.28 8.33 14.37
CA PHE A 328 -14.98 8.09 13.73
C PHE A 328 -14.72 6.59 13.54
N LEU A 329 -15.05 5.78 14.54
CA LEU A 329 -14.95 4.32 14.45
C LEU A 329 -15.88 3.75 13.36
N TYR A 330 -17.08 4.29 13.18
CA TYR A 330 -17.95 3.89 12.07
C TYR A 330 -17.33 4.18 10.70
N TYR A 331 -16.71 5.35 10.54
CA TYR A 331 -15.94 5.64 9.32
C TYR A 331 -14.81 4.63 9.09
N MET A 332 -14.08 4.25 10.15
CA MET A 332 -13.04 3.22 10.05
C MET A 332 -13.59 1.84 9.66
N VAL A 333 -14.78 1.47 10.17
CA VAL A 333 -15.46 0.23 9.76
C VAL A 333 -15.76 0.23 8.26
N GLU A 334 -16.25 1.34 7.71
CA GLU A 334 -16.47 1.48 6.26
C GLU A 334 -15.16 1.42 5.47
N LEU A 335 -14.11 2.08 5.98
CA LEU A 335 -12.78 2.09 5.38
C LEU A 335 -12.17 0.67 5.34
N TYR A 336 -12.21 -0.07 6.43
CA TYR A 336 -11.68 -1.43 6.48
C TYR A 336 -12.49 -2.41 5.62
N ASN A 337 -13.82 -2.27 5.59
CA ASN A 337 -14.67 -3.10 4.75
C ASN A 337 -14.38 -2.89 3.25
N SER A 338 -14.29 -1.62 2.83
CA SER A 338 -13.98 -1.29 1.42
C SER A 338 -12.57 -1.70 0.99
N ASN A 339 -11.63 -1.83 1.94
CA ASN A 339 -10.25 -2.28 1.70
C ASN A 339 -10.02 -3.76 2.02
N ASN A 340 -11.07 -4.53 2.31
CA ASN A 340 -11.01 -5.97 2.58
C ASN A 340 -10.09 -6.35 3.76
N ARG A 341 -9.97 -5.46 4.76
CA ARG A 341 -9.21 -5.71 6.00
C ARG A 341 -10.12 -6.36 7.04
N GLU A 342 -10.45 -7.63 6.82
CA GLU A 342 -11.44 -8.40 7.61
C GLU A 342 -11.09 -8.44 9.11
N HIS A 343 -9.81 -8.62 9.46
CA HIS A 343 -9.35 -8.62 10.86
C HIS A 343 -9.59 -7.27 11.56
N ASP A 344 -9.13 -6.16 10.95
CA ASP A 344 -9.27 -4.81 11.52
C ASP A 344 -10.74 -4.37 11.56
N TYR A 345 -11.53 -4.76 10.56
CA TYR A 345 -12.98 -4.57 10.52
C TYR A 345 -13.67 -5.23 11.73
N CYS A 346 -13.39 -6.51 11.97
CA CYS A 346 -13.93 -7.25 13.13
C CYS A 346 -13.52 -6.59 14.45
N HIS A 347 -12.22 -6.31 14.61
CA HIS A 347 -11.71 -5.71 15.83
C HIS A 347 -12.35 -4.35 16.13
N THR A 348 -12.54 -3.52 15.11
CA THR A 348 -13.20 -2.21 15.23
C THR A 348 -14.68 -2.34 15.57
N LEU A 349 -15.39 -3.32 15.00
CA LEU A 349 -16.78 -3.62 15.37
C LEU A 349 -16.90 -4.09 16.82
N LEU A 350 -15.95 -4.87 17.33
CA LEU A 350 -15.95 -5.30 18.72
C LEU A 350 -15.67 -4.15 19.69
N ARG A 351 -14.78 -3.22 19.32
CA ARG A 351 -14.59 -1.97 20.06
C ARG A 351 -15.88 -1.14 20.09
N LEU A 352 -16.60 -1.03 18.98
CA LEU A 352 -17.91 -0.38 18.91
C LEU A 352 -18.96 -1.10 19.77
N PHE A 353 -18.97 -2.44 19.78
CA PHE A 353 -19.84 -3.23 20.66
C PHE A 353 -19.65 -2.83 22.13
N GLU A 354 -18.40 -2.78 22.60
CA GLU A 354 -18.08 -2.44 24.00
C GLU A 354 -18.53 -1.00 24.34
N LEU A 355 -18.32 -0.05 23.44
CA LEU A 355 -18.75 1.34 23.61
C LEU A 355 -20.28 1.48 23.64
N HIS A 356 -21.01 0.86 22.70
CA HIS A 356 -22.48 0.89 22.70
C HIS A 356 -23.08 0.15 23.90
N TYR A 357 -22.45 -0.94 24.33
CA TYR A 357 -22.88 -1.67 25.52
C TYR A 357 -22.73 -0.80 26.77
N ALA A 358 -21.59 -0.14 26.94
CA ALA A 358 -21.34 0.78 28.05
C ALA A 358 -22.32 1.98 28.04
N ALA A 359 -22.71 2.46 26.85
CA ALA A 359 -23.71 3.52 26.68
C ALA A 359 -25.16 3.05 26.91
N GLY A 360 -25.40 1.74 27.08
CA GLY A 360 -26.75 1.16 27.22
C GLY A 360 -27.51 1.02 25.90
N GLU A 361 -26.87 1.23 24.75
CA GLU A 361 -27.45 1.10 23.41
C GLU A 361 -27.39 -0.36 22.93
N PHE A 362 -28.07 -1.27 23.64
CA PHE A 362 -27.95 -2.72 23.43
C PHE A 362 -28.31 -3.19 22.01
N LEU A 363 -29.23 -2.51 21.32
CA LEU A 363 -29.59 -2.83 19.93
C LEU A 363 -28.40 -2.65 18.98
N ARG A 364 -27.68 -1.52 19.09
CA ARG A 364 -26.51 -1.22 18.27
C ARG A 364 -25.33 -2.10 18.64
N ALA A 365 -25.14 -2.40 19.93
CA ALA A 365 -24.17 -3.38 20.37
C ALA A 365 -24.46 -4.75 19.72
N GLY A 366 -25.72 -5.22 19.76
CA GLY A 366 -26.14 -6.45 19.08
C GLY A 366 -25.79 -6.47 17.58
N ASP A 367 -26.01 -5.36 16.88
CA ASP A 367 -25.68 -5.24 15.45
C ASP A 367 -24.17 -5.31 15.17
N CYS A 368 -23.37 -4.67 16.02
CA CYS A 368 -21.91 -4.75 15.92
C CYS A 368 -21.43 -6.21 16.11
N LEU A 369 -22.00 -6.93 17.08
CA LEU A 369 -21.65 -8.33 17.34
C LEU A 369 -22.12 -9.26 16.22
N ASP A 370 -23.33 -9.08 15.69
CA ASP A 370 -23.85 -9.88 14.57
C ASP A 370 -22.97 -9.72 13.33
N ARG A 371 -22.60 -8.46 13.00
CA ARG A 371 -21.71 -8.16 11.87
C ARG A 371 -20.28 -8.67 12.07
N ALA A 372 -19.77 -8.70 13.30
CA ALA A 372 -18.46 -9.29 13.59
C ALA A 372 -18.50 -10.81 13.43
N ALA A 373 -19.57 -11.45 13.93
CA ALA A 373 -19.80 -12.88 13.82
C ALA A 373 -20.02 -13.36 12.38
N GLU A 374 -20.50 -12.50 11.47
CA GLU A 374 -20.58 -12.82 10.04
C GLU A 374 -19.20 -13.00 9.39
N VAL A 375 -18.17 -12.37 9.94
CA VAL A 375 -16.81 -12.36 9.37
C VAL A 375 -15.92 -13.37 10.09
N ASP A 376 -15.92 -13.40 11.43
CA ASP A 376 -15.25 -14.43 12.22
C ASP A 376 -16.18 -15.04 13.29
N PRO A 377 -16.96 -16.09 12.97
CA PRO A 377 -17.85 -16.75 13.92
C PRO A 377 -17.16 -17.34 15.16
N TYR A 378 -15.83 -17.52 15.11
CA TYR A 378 -15.06 -18.27 16.11
C TYR A 378 -14.13 -17.37 16.94
N GLU A 379 -14.28 -16.05 16.90
CA GLU A 379 -13.48 -15.11 17.73
C GLU A 379 -13.66 -15.44 19.23
N PRO A 380 -12.55 -15.64 19.97
CA PRO A 380 -12.64 -15.89 21.40
C PRO A 380 -13.31 -14.71 22.12
N GLY A 381 -14.36 -14.99 22.89
CA GLY A 381 -15.10 -13.97 23.64
C GLY A 381 -16.44 -13.56 23.00
N HIS A 382 -16.74 -13.97 21.76
CA HIS A 382 -18.08 -13.82 21.19
C HIS A 382 -19.18 -14.46 22.09
N THR A 383 -18.88 -15.60 22.72
CA THR A 383 -19.77 -16.28 23.67
C THR A 383 -20.08 -15.43 24.89
N ASN A 384 -19.05 -14.85 25.53
CA ASN A 384 -19.23 -13.92 26.64
C ASN A 384 -20.02 -12.67 26.21
N ARG A 385 -19.73 -12.11 25.02
CA ARG A 385 -20.41 -10.92 24.49
C ARG A 385 -21.89 -11.16 24.17
N ILE A 386 -22.25 -12.33 23.64
CA ILE A 386 -23.66 -12.68 23.44
C ILE A 386 -24.35 -12.88 24.80
N GLU A 387 -23.69 -13.47 25.80
CA GLU A 387 -24.25 -13.57 27.14
C GLU A 387 -24.49 -12.21 27.81
N MET A 388 -23.60 -11.24 27.59
CA MET A 388 -23.79 -9.85 28.06
C MET A 388 -25.08 -9.22 27.53
N LEU A 389 -25.55 -9.62 26.35
CA LEU A 389 -26.79 -9.15 25.72
C LEU A 389 -28.04 -9.92 26.17
N ARG A 390 -27.88 -11.00 26.96
CA ARG A 390 -29.00 -11.85 27.42
C ARG A 390 -29.95 -11.05 28.31
N GLY A 391 -31.24 -11.04 27.95
CA GLY A 391 -32.27 -10.27 28.66
C GLY A 391 -32.19 -8.76 28.45
N LYS A 392 -31.31 -8.27 27.55
CA LYS A 392 -31.20 -6.86 27.14
C LYS A 392 -31.75 -6.60 25.73
N LEU A 393 -31.86 -7.65 24.92
CA LEU A 393 -32.45 -7.65 23.59
C LEU A 393 -33.78 -8.40 23.57
N GLU A 394 -34.62 -8.12 22.58
CA GLU A 394 -35.81 -8.95 22.30
C GLU A 394 -35.41 -10.39 21.97
N ASP A 395 -36.15 -11.36 22.49
CA ASP A 395 -35.82 -12.79 22.41
C ASP A 395 -35.59 -13.26 20.97
N ASN A 396 -36.35 -12.74 19.99
CA ASN A 396 -36.19 -13.10 18.58
C ASN A 396 -34.83 -12.66 18.02
N ARG A 397 -34.38 -11.44 18.35
CA ARG A 397 -33.11 -10.88 17.86
C ARG A 397 -31.93 -11.51 18.59
N PHE A 398 -32.06 -11.71 19.90
CA PHE A 398 -31.09 -12.47 20.68
C PHE A 398 -30.90 -13.88 20.11
N ASN A 399 -31.99 -14.61 19.85
CA ASN A 399 -31.93 -15.96 19.30
C ASN A 399 -31.36 -15.99 17.87
N ALA A 400 -31.61 -14.97 17.04
CA ALA A 400 -31.03 -14.89 15.70
C ALA A 400 -29.49 -14.81 15.76
N ILE A 401 -28.96 -13.95 16.62
CA ILE A 401 -27.51 -13.79 16.82
C ILE A 401 -26.93 -15.05 17.50
N ALA A 402 -27.59 -15.56 18.55
CA ALA A 402 -27.17 -16.75 19.27
C ALA A 402 -27.15 -18.03 18.41
N ASN A 403 -28.10 -18.18 17.47
CA ASN A 403 -28.16 -19.32 16.56
C ASN A 403 -26.95 -19.38 15.62
N ARG A 404 -26.31 -18.25 15.29
CA ARG A 404 -25.07 -18.24 14.52
C ARG A 404 -23.91 -18.88 15.29
N PHE A 405 -23.97 -18.87 16.62
CA PHE A 405 -23.03 -19.53 17.52
C PHE A 405 -23.52 -20.91 17.98
N GLY A 406 -24.62 -21.44 17.44
CA GLY A 406 -25.31 -22.63 17.93
C GLY A 406 -24.52 -23.94 17.87
N SER A 407 -23.45 -24.02 17.07
CA SER A 407 -22.47 -25.12 17.11
C SER A 407 -21.48 -25.00 18.28
N VAL A 408 -21.22 -23.76 18.75
CA VAL A 408 -20.26 -23.41 19.81
C VAL A 408 -20.91 -23.46 21.21
N ILE A 409 -22.18 -23.08 21.33
CA ILE A 409 -22.88 -22.97 22.64
C ILE A 409 -23.01 -24.32 23.38
N LYS A 410 -22.95 -25.46 22.67
CA LYS A 410 -22.94 -26.79 23.32
C LYS A 410 -21.62 -27.14 24.02
N VAL A 411 -20.54 -26.39 23.75
CA VAL A 411 -19.20 -26.64 24.32
C VAL A 411 -19.06 -26.01 25.71
N GLU A 412 -19.64 -24.83 25.96
CA GLU A 412 -19.41 -24.10 27.22
C GLU A 412 -20.40 -24.42 28.36
N GLN A 413 -21.57 -25.01 28.09
CA GLN A 413 -22.52 -25.39 29.15
C GLN A 413 -22.05 -26.55 30.06
N GLN A 414 -20.89 -27.17 29.79
CA GLN A 414 -20.24 -28.11 30.72
C GLN A 414 -19.01 -27.50 31.45
N GLY A 415 -18.65 -26.25 31.17
CA GLY A 415 -17.44 -25.60 31.71
C GLY A 415 -17.60 -24.85 33.04
N GLY A 416 -18.79 -24.82 33.65
CA GLY A 416 -19.01 -23.96 34.82
C GLY A 416 -20.07 -24.43 35.80
N GLN A 417 -19.75 -25.42 36.65
CA GLN A 417 -20.20 -25.48 38.06
C GLN A 417 -19.49 -26.61 38.80
N SER A 418 -18.63 -26.25 39.76
CA SER A 418 -18.08 -27.19 40.75
C SER A 418 -19.13 -27.49 41.82
N SER A 419 -19.62 -28.72 41.91
CA SER A 419 -19.79 -29.48 43.17
C SER A 419 -20.41 -30.88 42.98
N ASN A 420 -19.64 -31.90 43.41
CA ASN A 420 -20.01 -33.24 43.87
C ASN A 420 -21.13 -34.03 43.14
N ASN A 421 -20.75 -35.01 42.33
CA ASN A 421 -20.97 -36.43 42.65
C ASN A 421 -20.26 -37.40 41.69
N ASN A 422 -19.75 -38.48 42.26
CA ASN A 422 -19.00 -39.56 41.61
C ASN A 422 -19.83 -40.41 40.63
N ASN A 423 -19.09 -40.94 39.64
CA ASN A 423 -19.35 -42.12 38.79
C ASN A 423 -20.33 -41.96 37.62
N ILE A 424 -19.81 -41.89 36.38
CA ILE A 424 -19.93 -42.92 35.30
C ILE A 424 -19.43 -42.36 33.94
N SER A 425 -18.64 -43.19 33.24
CA SER A 425 -18.25 -43.20 31.81
C SER A 425 -17.47 -42.03 31.20
N THR A 426 -16.15 -42.24 31.09
CA THR A 426 -15.22 -41.67 30.10
C THR A 426 -15.52 -42.21 28.70
N HIS A 427 -16.18 -41.46 27.80
CA HIS A 427 -16.16 -41.69 26.32
C HIS A 427 -16.86 -40.60 25.46
N ALA A 428 -16.89 -39.32 25.87
CA ALA A 428 -17.59 -38.28 25.08
C ALA A 428 -16.78 -37.02 24.74
N ALA A 429 -15.51 -36.92 25.14
CA ALA A 429 -14.69 -35.72 24.92
C ALA A 429 -13.95 -35.67 23.56
N SER A 430 -13.73 -36.81 22.89
CA SER A 430 -12.91 -36.89 21.67
C SER A 430 -13.61 -36.50 20.37
N ASP A 431 -14.94 -36.43 20.36
CA ASP A 431 -15.74 -36.30 19.13
C ASP A 431 -16.02 -34.84 18.74
N ASN A 432 -15.83 -33.87 19.65
CA ASN A 432 -16.06 -32.44 19.36
C ASN A 432 -14.77 -31.70 18.94
N GLU A 433 -13.62 -32.03 19.53
CA GLU A 433 -12.31 -31.43 19.15
C GLU A 433 -11.89 -31.83 17.74
N THR A 434 -12.23 -33.06 17.32
CA THR A 434 -12.00 -33.56 15.97
C THR A 434 -12.77 -32.76 14.92
N THR A 435 -14.00 -32.30 15.21
CA THR A 435 -14.79 -31.54 14.23
C THR A 435 -14.25 -30.14 13.92
N VAL A 436 -13.64 -29.47 14.91
CA VAL A 436 -13.06 -28.13 14.72
C VAL A 436 -11.73 -28.20 13.95
N LEU A 437 -10.88 -29.19 14.29
CA LEU A 437 -9.65 -29.45 13.56
C LEU A 437 -9.96 -29.86 12.11
N GLU A 438 -10.94 -30.74 11.91
CA GLU A 438 -11.39 -31.15 10.58
C GLU A 438 -11.92 -29.96 9.78
N ASP A 439 -12.75 -29.07 10.35
CA ASP A 439 -13.29 -27.90 9.63
C ASP A 439 -12.21 -26.87 9.28
N LEU A 440 -11.22 -26.64 10.16
CA LEU A 440 -10.10 -25.73 9.85
C LEU A 440 -9.16 -26.30 8.78
N ILE A 441 -8.82 -27.59 8.85
CA ILE A 441 -8.03 -28.28 7.81
C ILE A 441 -8.73 -28.15 6.45
N LEU A 442 -10.04 -28.28 6.48
CA LEU A 442 -10.90 -28.29 5.31
C LEU A 442 -11.10 -26.89 4.70
N GLN A 443 -11.16 -25.85 5.53
CA GLN A 443 -11.07 -24.45 5.11
C GLN A 443 -9.71 -24.14 4.47
N SER A 444 -8.61 -24.60 5.08
CA SER A 444 -7.26 -24.46 4.51
C SER A 444 -7.14 -25.16 3.16
N GLU A 445 -7.74 -26.34 3.00
CA GLU A 445 -7.75 -27.09 1.74
C GLU A 445 -8.52 -26.35 0.64
N ILE A 446 -9.71 -25.80 0.95
CA ILE A 446 -10.47 -24.96 0.01
C ILE A 446 -9.66 -23.74 -0.40
N PHE A 447 -9.08 -23.00 0.56
CA PHE A 447 -8.31 -21.82 0.22
C PHE A 447 -7.09 -22.17 -0.64
N MET A 448 -6.44 -23.30 -0.40
CA MET A 448 -5.37 -23.80 -1.27
C MET A 448 -5.89 -24.20 -2.67
N GLN A 449 -7.07 -24.79 -2.78
CA GLN A 449 -7.68 -25.19 -4.06
C GLN A 449 -8.06 -23.97 -4.92
N TYR A 450 -8.60 -22.92 -4.32
CA TYR A 450 -8.87 -21.63 -4.99
C TYR A 450 -7.62 -20.74 -5.04
N SER A 451 -6.47 -21.30 -4.66
CA SER A 451 -5.16 -20.66 -4.70
C SER A 451 -5.07 -19.35 -3.87
N MET A 452 -5.95 -19.20 -2.88
CA MET A 452 -5.97 -18.16 -1.85
C MET A 452 -4.99 -18.50 -0.71
N ARG A 453 -3.69 -18.54 -1.03
CA ARG A 453 -2.64 -19.02 -0.11
C ARG A 453 -2.56 -18.23 1.21
N SER A 454 -2.76 -16.91 1.18
CA SER A 454 -2.73 -16.06 2.39
C SER A 454 -3.80 -16.46 3.41
N LYS A 455 -5.03 -16.66 2.96
CA LYS A 455 -6.16 -17.11 3.79
C LYS A 455 -5.97 -18.54 4.26
N ALA A 456 -5.40 -19.42 3.42
CA ALA A 456 -5.03 -20.77 3.84
C ALA A 456 -4.01 -20.73 5.00
N VAL A 457 -2.97 -19.90 4.89
CA VAL A 457 -1.93 -19.73 5.93
C VAL A 457 -2.54 -19.23 7.24
N GLU A 458 -3.44 -18.25 7.22
CA GLU A 458 -4.12 -17.77 8.44
C GLU A 458 -4.90 -18.88 9.17
N ARG A 459 -5.58 -19.76 8.42
CA ARG A 459 -6.27 -20.92 9.00
C ARG A 459 -5.29 -21.97 9.51
N LEU A 460 -4.18 -22.20 8.81
CA LEU A 460 -3.09 -23.09 9.19
C LEU A 460 -2.33 -22.61 10.45
N GLU A 461 -2.16 -21.30 10.62
CA GLU A 461 -1.65 -20.65 11.82
C GLU A 461 -2.61 -20.84 13.01
N ARG A 462 -3.92 -20.72 12.75
CA ARG A 462 -4.95 -20.96 13.78
C ARG A 462 -4.98 -22.43 14.21
N ILE A 463 -4.80 -23.38 13.28
CA ILE A 463 -4.62 -24.80 13.61
C ILE A 463 -3.37 -24.98 14.47
N HIS A 464 -2.23 -24.39 14.09
CA HIS A 464 -1.00 -24.49 14.87
C HIS A 464 -1.16 -23.94 16.30
N LYS A 465 -1.90 -22.84 16.46
CA LYS A 465 -2.15 -22.21 17.77
C LYS A 465 -3.12 -23.01 18.65
N LEU A 466 -4.15 -23.59 18.07
CA LEU A 466 -5.20 -24.33 18.79
C LEU A 466 -4.84 -25.81 19.00
N PHE A 467 -4.06 -26.39 18.09
CA PHE A 467 -3.72 -27.81 18.02
C PHE A 467 -2.21 -28.01 17.70
N PRO A 468 -1.30 -27.65 18.63
CA PRO A 468 0.13 -27.80 18.42
C PRO A 468 0.53 -29.28 18.25
N HIS A 469 1.45 -29.56 17.31
CA HIS A 469 1.96 -30.90 16.95
C HIS A 469 0.98 -31.87 16.27
N GLU A 470 -0.23 -31.44 15.89
CA GLU A 470 -1.17 -32.33 15.18
C GLU A 470 -0.70 -32.70 13.76
N GLU A 471 0.25 -31.97 13.17
CA GLU A 471 0.86 -32.31 11.87
C GLU A 471 1.70 -33.59 11.92
N GLU A 472 2.12 -34.06 13.10
CA GLU A 472 2.80 -35.34 13.27
C GLU A 472 1.84 -36.53 13.12
N ARG A 473 0.55 -36.30 13.39
CA ARG A 473 -0.50 -37.32 13.38
C ARG A 473 -1.40 -37.24 12.14
N ASN A 474 -1.45 -36.08 11.49
CA ASN A 474 -2.35 -35.83 10.35
C ASN A 474 -1.56 -35.49 9.08
N GLU A 475 -1.42 -36.48 8.18
CA GLU A 475 -0.67 -36.33 6.93
C GLU A 475 -1.25 -35.26 5.98
N LYS A 476 -2.58 -35.01 6.04
CA LYS A 476 -3.22 -33.93 5.26
C LYS A 476 -2.82 -32.55 5.74
N LEU A 477 -2.72 -32.36 7.05
CA LEU A 477 -2.25 -31.09 7.61
C LEU A 477 -0.79 -30.85 7.23
N ARG A 478 0.04 -31.89 7.23
CA ARG A 478 1.43 -31.81 6.78
C ARG A 478 1.56 -31.46 5.30
N SER A 479 0.73 -32.06 4.44
CA SER A 479 0.72 -31.73 3.01
C SER A 479 0.23 -30.30 2.77
N LEU A 480 -0.77 -29.83 3.53
CA LEU A 480 -1.24 -28.45 3.48
C LEU A 480 -0.20 -27.44 3.98
N TYR A 481 0.52 -27.72 5.07
CA TYR A 481 1.67 -26.91 5.53
C TYR A 481 2.75 -26.79 4.45
N ASN A 482 3.13 -27.90 3.83
CA ASN A 482 4.12 -27.91 2.75
C ASN A 482 3.63 -27.14 1.50
N ASN A 483 2.40 -27.39 1.06
CA ASN A 483 1.83 -26.74 -0.11
C ASN A 483 1.60 -25.23 0.13
N ALA A 484 1.19 -24.85 1.34
CA ALA A 484 1.03 -23.46 1.76
C ALA A 484 2.37 -22.80 2.12
N GLY A 485 3.48 -23.54 2.23
CA GLY A 485 4.80 -23.01 2.61
C GLY A 485 4.87 -22.49 4.05
N PHE A 486 3.98 -22.97 4.92
CA PHE A 486 3.92 -22.62 6.33
C PHE A 486 4.63 -23.70 7.14
N PHE A 487 5.68 -23.33 7.87
CA PHE A 487 6.49 -24.26 8.67
C PHE A 487 6.36 -23.87 10.15
N PRO A 488 5.58 -24.61 10.96
CA PRO A 488 5.42 -24.29 12.38
C PRO A 488 6.76 -24.38 13.12
N GLN A 489 7.11 -23.34 13.87
CA GLN A 489 8.31 -23.29 14.70
C GLN A 489 7.92 -23.48 16.16
N TYR A 490 8.49 -24.51 16.80
CA TYR A 490 8.27 -24.79 18.22
C TYR A 490 9.54 -24.45 18.99
N SER A 491 9.40 -23.66 20.06
CA SER A 491 10.51 -23.36 20.96
C SER A 491 10.81 -24.55 21.88
N ASP A 492 12.04 -25.04 21.76
CA ASP A 492 12.83 -25.93 22.64
C ASP A 492 12.91 -27.44 22.29
N HIS A 493 14.16 -27.86 22.09
CA HIS A 493 14.70 -29.19 21.70
C HIS A 493 15.41 -29.86 22.92
N PRO A 494 15.75 -31.19 22.96
CA PRO A 494 16.48 -31.88 21.87
C PRO A 494 16.29 -33.41 21.61
N SER A 495 16.61 -33.75 20.35
CA SER A 495 17.26 -34.98 19.82
C SER A 495 16.48 -36.30 19.63
N ALA A 496 16.29 -36.73 18.37
CA ALA A 496 17.01 -37.88 17.80
C ALA A 496 16.81 -38.08 16.26
N GLN A 497 17.96 -38.08 15.58
CA GLN A 497 18.34 -38.92 14.43
C GLN A 497 17.71 -38.71 13.04
N GLN A 498 18.46 -37.96 12.24
CA GLN A 498 18.51 -38.07 10.78
C GLN A 498 18.97 -39.47 10.34
N MET A 499 18.22 -40.12 9.45
CA MET A 499 18.75 -41.18 8.59
C MET A 499 18.91 -40.67 7.16
N VAL A 500 20.16 -40.69 6.73
CA VAL A 500 20.63 -40.50 5.36
C VAL A 500 20.23 -41.72 4.53
N VAL A 501 19.68 -41.53 3.33
CA VAL A 501 19.69 -42.56 2.27
C VAL A 501 20.18 -41.94 0.97
N ALA A 502 21.31 -42.47 0.51
CA ALA A 502 21.97 -42.18 -0.76
C ALA A 502 21.30 -42.96 -1.92
N PRO A 503 21.57 -42.60 -3.19
CA PRO A 503 20.69 -42.90 -4.32
C PRO A 503 20.94 -44.28 -4.91
N VAL A 504 19.88 -44.95 -5.37
CA VAL A 504 19.96 -46.17 -6.18
C VAL A 504 19.63 -45.85 -7.62
N THR A 505 20.66 -45.94 -8.46
CA THR A 505 20.62 -46.04 -9.91
C THR A 505 19.86 -47.28 -10.36
N ARG A 506 19.02 -47.18 -11.39
CA ARG A 506 18.59 -48.33 -12.20
C ARG A 506 18.80 -48.05 -13.67
N GLY A 507 19.64 -48.89 -14.26
CA GLY A 507 20.03 -48.91 -15.65
C GLY A 507 18.92 -49.39 -16.58
N VAL A 508 19.10 -48.99 -17.83
CA VAL A 508 18.38 -49.42 -19.02
C VAL A 508 18.79 -50.85 -19.37
N ASP A 509 17.84 -51.71 -19.67
CA ASP A 509 18.05 -52.77 -20.66
C ASP A 509 16.74 -53.09 -21.39
N GLN A 510 16.80 -52.94 -22.72
CA GLN A 510 15.80 -53.34 -23.71
C GLN A 510 16.12 -54.75 -24.19
N GLN A 511 15.10 -55.59 -24.47
CA GLN A 511 14.97 -56.52 -25.63
C GLN A 511 13.86 -57.57 -25.40
N PRO A 512 13.35 -58.28 -26.44
CA PRO A 512 12.38 -57.81 -27.44
C PRO A 512 11.10 -58.68 -27.47
N ALA A 513 10.05 -58.17 -28.12
CA ALA A 513 8.78 -58.89 -28.29
C ALA A 513 8.86 -60.07 -29.29
N PRO A 514 8.13 -61.19 -29.04
CA PRO A 514 7.66 -62.11 -30.08
C PRO A 514 6.11 -62.09 -30.22
N PRO A 515 5.56 -62.72 -31.28
CA PRO A 515 4.52 -62.12 -32.10
C PRO A 515 3.08 -62.34 -31.62
N ILE A 516 2.22 -61.40 -32.02
CA ILE A 516 0.76 -61.44 -31.89
C ILE A 516 0.18 -62.53 -32.80
N PRO A 517 -0.74 -63.38 -32.30
CA PRO A 517 -1.77 -63.99 -33.13
C PRO A 517 -3.07 -63.16 -33.05
N ASN A 518 -3.60 -62.97 -34.25
CA ASN A 518 -4.68 -62.08 -34.66
C ASN A 518 -6.06 -62.26 -34.00
N ALA A 519 -6.77 -61.12 -34.00
CA ALA A 519 -8.16 -60.95 -34.43
C ALA A 519 -9.31 -61.52 -33.57
N VAL A 520 -9.43 -61.05 -32.32
CA VAL A 520 -10.74 -60.93 -31.63
C VAL A 520 -10.87 -59.64 -30.76
N ALA A 521 -9.83 -58.82 -30.61
CA ALA A 521 -9.82 -57.78 -29.56
C ALA A 521 -10.27 -56.36 -29.97
N ALA A 522 -10.47 -56.08 -31.27
CA ALA A 522 -10.71 -54.71 -31.74
C ALA A 522 -12.17 -54.20 -31.55
N GLU A 523 -13.16 -55.09 -31.49
CA GLU A 523 -14.56 -54.69 -31.33
C GLU A 523 -14.93 -54.31 -29.88
N ASN A 524 -14.23 -54.86 -28.87
CA ASN A 524 -14.55 -54.61 -27.46
C ASN A 524 -13.90 -53.34 -26.88
N SER A 525 -12.88 -52.75 -27.52
CA SER A 525 -12.17 -51.58 -26.96
C SER A 525 -12.95 -50.28 -27.13
N VAL A 526 -13.61 -50.09 -28.28
CA VAL A 526 -14.41 -48.90 -28.58
C VAL A 526 -15.65 -48.82 -27.67
N ASP A 527 -16.28 -49.97 -27.44
CA ASP A 527 -17.46 -50.11 -26.57
C ASP A 527 -17.12 -49.91 -25.08
N ASN A 528 -15.92 -50.28 -24.65
CA ASN A 528 -15.46 -50.04 -23.27
C ASN A 528 -15.09 -48.57 -23.05
N ILE A 529 -14.50 -47.89 -24.04
CA ILE A 529 -14.19 -46.46 -23.96
C ILE A 529 -15.47 -45.62 -23.93
N SER A 530 -16.49 -45.97 -24.72
CA SER A 530 -17.79 -45.29 -24.71
C SER A 530 -18.52 -45.45 -23.37
N ARG A 531 -18.50 -46.65 -22.77
CA ARG A 531 -19.04 -46.90 -21.41
C ARG A 531 -18.33 -46.07 -20.35
N VAL A 532 -17.00 -46.06 -20.33
CA VAL A 532 -16.22 -45.26 -19.37
C VAL A 532 -16.56 -43.78 -19.50
N THR A 533 -16.59 -43.25 -20.72
CA THR A 533 -16.87 -41.82 -20.95
C THR A 533 -18.30 -41.45 -20.60
N GLU A 534 -19.30 -42.29 -20.87
CA GLU A 534 -20.69 -42.06 -20.48
C GLU A 534 -20.87 -42.07 -18.95
N ILE A 535 -20.35 -43.11 -18.28
CA ILE A 535 -20.42 -43.25 -16.82
C ILE A 535 -19.68 -42.11 -16.12
N THR A 536 -18.47 -41.80 -16.58
CA THR A 536 -17.67 -40.67 -16.05
C THR A 536 -18.45 -39.36 -16.22
N ARG A 537 -19.00 -39.09 -17.40
CA ARG A 537 -19.79 -37.89 -17.63
C ARG A 537 -21.00 -37.79 -16.71
N ASN A 538 -21.70 -38.90 -16.45
CA ASN A 538 -22.88 -38.89 -15.60
C ASN A 538 -22.54 -38.72 -14.11
N ILE A 539 -21.43 -39.31 -13.67
CA ILE A 539 -20.92 -39.21 -12.30
C ILE A 539 -20.49 -37.75 -11.97
N TYR A 540 -19.77 -37.08 -12.86
CA TYR A 540 -19.30 -35.71 -12.63
C TYR A 540 -20.41 -34.64 -12.71
N ARG A 541 -21.58 -34.99 -13.25
CA ARG A 541 -22.78 -34.12 -13.26
C ARG A 541 -23.49 -34.08 -11.91
N GLN A 542 -23.16 -34.97 -10.98
CA GLN A 542 -23.85 -35.07 -9.71
C GLN A 542 -23.35 -34.00 -8.73
N GLY A 543 -24.27 -33.40 -7.98
CA GLY A 543 -23.98 -32.27 -7.08
C GLY A 543 -23.63 -32.66 -5.65
N ASN A 544 -23.74 -33.93 -5.27
CA ASN A 544 -23.42 -34.41 -3.92
C ASN A 544 -22.96 -35.88 -3.93
N VAL A 545 -22.30 -36.30 -2.85
CA VAL A 545 -21.68 -37.63 -2.71
C VAL A 545 -22.67 -38.78 -2.90
N LYS A 546 -23.88 -38.66 -2.33
CA LYS A 546 -24.91 -39.71 -2.44
C LYS A 546 -25.38 -39.88 -3.89
N ALA A 547 -25.55 -38.78 -4.62
CA ALA A 547 -25.94 -38.79 -6.02
C ALA A 547 -24.82 -39.35 -6.92
N VAL A 548 -23.56 -39.04 -6.63
CA VAL A 548 -22.39 -39.64 -7.29
C VAL A 548 -22.44 -41.16 -7.14
N LEU A 549 -22.46 -41.67 -5.91
CA LEU A 549 -22.49 -43.10 -5.63
C LEU A 549 -23.71 -43.78 -6.28
N PHE A 550 -24.87 -43.13 -6.25
CA PHE A 550 -26.11 -43.65 -6.86
C PHE A 550 -25.96 -43.80 -8.38
N ALA A 551 -25.48 -42.76 -9.07
CA ALA A 551 -25.26 -42.81 -10.51
C ALA A 551 -24.23 -43.89 -10.88
N SER A 552 -23.13 -43.96 -10.12
CA SER A 552 -22.09 -44.96 -10.31
C SER A 552 -22.62 -46.39 -10.22
N VAL A 553 -23.29 -46.78 -9.13
CA VAL A 553 -23.74 -48.17 -8.95
C VAL A 553 -24.81 -48.56 -9.98
N ASN A 554 -25.69 -47.64 -10.35
CA ASN A 554 -26.73 -47.89 -11.34
C ASN A 554 -26.16 -48.06 -12.74
N ASP A 555 -25.27 -47.17 -13.16
CA ASP A 555 -24.74 -47.21 -14.53
C ASP A 555 -23.77 -48.38 -14.68
N ILE A 556 -22.87 -48.59 -13.72
CA ILE A 556 -21.95 -49.74 -13.71
C ILE A 556 -22.76 -51.04 -13.70
N GLY A 557 -23.80 -51.13 -12.85
CA GLY A 557 -24.60 -52.33 -12.75
C GLY A 557 -25.34 -52.69 -14.05
N ARG A 558 -25.84 -51.68 -14.77
CA ARG A 558 -26.49 -51.84 -16.08
C ARG A 558 -25.49 -52.18 -17.19
N HIS A 559 -24.38 -51.44 -17.29
CA HIS A 559 -23.40 -51.66 -18.37
C HIS A 559 -22.67 -52.99 -18.24
N TRP A 560 -22.51 -53.53 -17.03
CA TRP A 560 -21.91 -54.84 -16.80
C TRP A 560 -22.92 -55.97 -16.63
N ASN A 561 -24.24 -55.72 -16.70
CA ASN A 561 -25.28 -56.72 -16.43
C ASN A 561 -25.07 -57.48 -15.11
N SER A 562 -24.62 -56.78 -14.06
CA SER A 562 -24.38 -57.40 -12.75
C SER A 562 -25.70 -57.69 -12.05
N SER A 563 -25.80 -58.83 -11.35
CA SER A 563 -26.97 -59.10 -10.50
C SER A 563 -27.14 -58.03 -9.41
N ARG A 564 -26.02 -57.61 -8.80
CA ARG A 564 -25.95 -56.46 -7.89
C ARG A 564 -24.65 -55.69 -8.06
N CYS A 565 -24.70 -54.39 -7.81
CA CYS A 565 -23.52 -53.53 -7.75
C CYS A 565 -23.62 -52.65 -6.49
N VAL A 566 -22.59 -52.67 -5.65
CA VAL A 566 -22.57 -51.98 -4.36
C VAL A 566 -21.36 -51.08 -4.28
N ALA A 567 -21.54 -49.81 -3.90
CA ALA A 567 -20.44 -48.91 -3.58
C ALA A 567 -20.56 -48.46 -2.13
N GLY A 568 -19.46 -48.56 -1.37
CA GLY A 568 -19.38 -48.18 0.03
C GLY A 568 -18.19 -47.27 0.32
N LEU A 569 -18.43 -46.12 0.97
CA LEU A 569 -17.37 -45.24 1.46
C LEU A 569 -16.96 -45.64 2.87
N CYS A 570 -15.72 -46.05 3.03
CA CYS A 570 -15.23 -46.70 4.25
C CYS A 570 -13.89 -46.08 4.66
N SER A 571 -13.73 -45.79 5.94
CA SER A 571 -12.42 -45.47 6.52
C SER A 571 -11.82 -46.75 7.14
N PRO A 572 -10.48 -46.92 7.12
CA PRO A 572 -9.84 -48.10 7.69
C PRO A 572 -10.30 -48.37 9.13
N GLY A 573 -10.85 -49.56 9.39
CA GLY A 573 -11.29 -50.00 10.72
C GLY A 573 -12.67 -49.50 11.19
N LYS A 574 -13.43 -48.75 10.37
CA LYS A 574 -14.79 -48.26 10.69
C LYS A 574 -15.85 -48.85 9.73
N PRO A 575 -17.13 -48.98 10.15
CA PRO A 575 -18.21 -49.36 9.24
C PRO A 575 -18.42 -48.33 8.12
N PRO A 576 -19.03 -48.72 6.99
CA PRO A 576 -19.24 -47.82 5.85
C PRO A 576 -20.09 -46.61 6.25
N SER A 577 -19.56 -45.41 5.99
CA SER A 577 -20.24 -44.12 6.22
C SER A 577 -21.42 -43.90 5.28
N ALA A 578 -21.36 -44.49 4.08
CA ALA A 578 -22.45 -44.55 3.12
C ALA A 578 -22.28 -45.79 2.25
N ALA A 579 -23.37 -46.50 1.97
CA ALA A 579 -23.41 -47.59 1.01
C ALA A 579 -24.65 -47.47 0.13
N LEU A 580 -24.50 -47.67 -1.18
CA LEU A 580 -25.60 -47.72 -2.13
C LEU A 580 -25.51 -48.98 -2.98
N GLU A 581 -26.69 -49.51 -3.32
CA GLU A 581 -26.84 -50.76 -4.07
C GLU A 581 -27.69 -50.52 -5.32
N TYR A 582 -27.27 -51.15 -6.42
CA TYR A 582 -28.07 -51.42 -7.60
C TYR A 582 -28.45 -52.91 -7.61
N CYS A 583 -29.71 -53.22 -7.92
CA CYS A 583 -30.21 -54.57 -8.15
C CYS A 583 -30.76 -54.69 -9.59
N ALA A 584 -30.40 -55.77 -10.28
CA ALA A 584 -30.97 -56.06 -11.58
C ALA A 584 -32.48 -56.39 -11.49
N PRO A 585 -33.26 -56.20 -12.56
CA PRO A 585 -34.68 -56.58 -12.58
C PRO A 585 -34.88 -58.04 -12.18
N GLY A 586 -35.72 -58.29 -11.18
CA GLY A 586 -36.00 -59.64 -10.65
C GLY A 586 -35.08 -60.09 -9.50
N ILE A 587 -34.08 -59.29 -9.12
CA ILE A 587 -33.24 -59.53 -7.94
C ILE A 587 -33.77 -58.72 -6.75
N PRO A 588 -34.07 -59.35 -5.59
CA PRO A 588 -34.53 -58.61 -4.41
C PRO A 588 -33.40 -57.77 -3.81
N GLN A 589 -33.77 -56.63 -3.21
CA GLN A 589 -32.84 -55.75 -2.51
C GLN A 589 -32.19 -56.48 -1.34
N SER A 590 -30.89 -56.23 -1.11
CA SER A 590 -30.16 -56.87 -0.02
C SER A 590 -30.49 -56.22 1.32
N ASP A 591 -30.40 -56.99 2.40
CA ASP A 591 -30.47 -56.44 3.75
C ASP A 591 -29.24 -55.56 4.03
N VAL A 592 -29.44 -54.46 4.75
CA VAL A 592 -28.39 -53.47 5.05
C VAL A 592 -27.28 -54.12 5.88
N ALA A 593 -27.63 -55.00 6.83
CA ALA A 593 -26.64 -55.71 7.65
C ALA A 593 -25.79 -56.68 6.80
N ALA A 594 -26.38 -57.30 5.78
CA ALA A 594 -25.68 -58.16 4.84
C ALA A 594 -24.66 -57.37 3.99
N ILE A 595 -25.05 -56.18 3.51
CA ILE A 595 -24.15 -55.27 2.76
C ILE A 595 -22.98 -54.81 3.64
N VAL A 596 -23.26 -54.37 4.87
CA VAL A 596 -22.23 -53.89 5.80
C VAL A 596 -21.23 -55.01 6.14
N LYS A 597 -21.71 -56.22 6.44
CA LYS A 597 -20.86 -57.40 6.69
C LYS A 597 -19.98 -57.72 5.47
N LEU A 598 -20.57 -57.70 4.27
CA LEU A 598 -19.86 -58.00 3.04
C LEU A 598 -18.76 -56.97 2.74
N ILE A 599 -19.05 -55.68 2.89
CA ILE A 599 -18.07 -54.60 2.79
C ILE A 599 -16.95 -54.77 3.83
N GLY A 600 -17.30 -55.11 5.08
CA GLY A 600 -16.33 -55.28 6.16
C GLY A 600 -15.29 -56.39 5.93
N VAL A 601 -15.64 -57.44 5.16
CA VAL A 601 -14.70 -58.51 4.78
C VAL A 601 -13.95 -58.15 3.50
N LEU A 602 -14.65 -57.66 2.48
CA LEU A 602 -14.05 -57.41 1.16
C LEU A 602 -13.16 -56.18 1.12
N HIS A 603 -13.43 -55.14 1.92
CA HIS A 603 -12.63 -53.92 1.90
C HIS A 603 -11.19 -54.18 2.38
N PRO A 604 -10.92 -54.79 3.54
CA PRO A 604 -9.54 -55.13 3.94
C PRO A 604 -8.82 -56.05 2.95
N LEU A 605 -9.53 -57.02 2.36
CA LEU A 605 -8.97 -57.89 1.32
C LEU A 605 -8.57 -57.10 0.07
N ALA A 606 -9.42 -56.19 -0.39
CA ALA A 606 -9.16 -55.36 -1.56
C ALA A 606 -8.06 -54.32 -1.32
N VAL A 607 -7.91 -53.83 -0.09
CA VAL A 607 -6.79 -52.95 0.29
C VAL A 607 -5.46 -53.72 0.29
N ALA A 608 -5.45 -54.94 0.83
CA ALA A 608 -4.22 -55.73 0.93
C ALA A 608 -3.77 -56.34 -0.40
N MET A 609 -4.71 -56.76 -1.25
CA MET A 609 -4.41 -57.52 -2.48
C MET A 609 -4.69 -56.74 -3.77
N GLY A 610 -5.19 -55.51 -3.68
CA GLY A 610 -5.71 -54.77 -4.83
C GLY A 610 -7.07 -55.31 -5.28
N MET A 611 -7.35 -55.32 -6.58
CA MET A 611 -8.64 -55.82 -7.07
C MET A 611 -8.78 -57.33 -6.82
N VAL A 612 -9.87 -57.74 -6.17
CA VAL A 612 -10.14 -59.15 -5.81
C VAL A 612 -11.24 -59.71 -6.70
N SER A 613 -10.90 -60.69 -7.54
CA SER A 613 -11.84 -61.39 -8.43
C SER A 613 -12.06 -62.82 -7.93
N ILE A 614 -13.32 -63.17 -7.65
CA ILE A 614 -13.69 -64.49 -7.13
C ILE A 614 -14.71 -65.11 -8.07
N SER A 615 -14.30 -66.17 -8.77
CA SER A 615 -15.12 -66.90 -9.74
C SER A 615 -16.05 -67.94 -9.12
N ASN A 616 -15.77 -68.37 -7.89
CA ASN A 616 -16.64 -69.24 -7.10
C ASN A 616 -16.69 -68.76 -5.65
N ALA A 617 -17.68 -67.94 -5.33
CA ALA A 617 -17.85 -67.34 -4.00
C ALA A 617 -18.17 -68.38 -2.91
N ARG A 618 -18.76 -69.52 -3.27
CA ARG A 618 -19.13 -70.56 -2.29
C ARG A 618 -17.93 -71.38 -1.80
N SER A 619 -16.87 -71.47 -2.60
CA SER A 619 -15.67 -72.24 -2.23
C SER A 619 -14.48 -71.36 -1.84
N ALA A 620 -14.63 -70.04 -1.84
CA ALA A 620 -13.56 -69.09 -1.55
C ALA A 620 -13.29 -69.03 -0.05
N HIS A 621 -12.05 -69.35 0.35
CA HIS A 621 -11.67 -69.39 1.77
C HIS A 621 -11.67 -67.99 2.40
N GLU A 622 -11.34 -66.97 1.60
CA GLU A 622 -11.31 -65.56 2.01
C GLU A 622 -12.71 -65.03 2.39
N LEU A 623 -13.77 -65.70 1.93
CA LEU A 623 -15.15 -65.33 2.18
C LEU A 623 -15.81 -66.12 3.31
N ALA A 624 -15.07 -66.99 4.01
CA ALA A 624 -15.60 -67.79 5.11
C ALA A 624 -16.38 -66.99 6.18
N PRO A 625 -15.99 -65.75 6.58
CA PRO A 625 -16.73 -64.98 7.58
C PRO A 625 -18.10 -64.46 7.11
N VAL A 626 -18.39 -64.49 5.80
CA VAL A 626 -19.62 -63.97 5.18
C VAL A 626 -20.32 -65.03 4.31
N HIS A 627 -20.07 -66.31 4.59
CA HIS A 627 -20.65 -67.41 3.82
C HIS A 627 -22.19 -67.44 3.92
N ASP A 628 -22.73 -67.11 5.10
CA ASP A 628 -24.18 -66.92 5.34
C ASP A 628 -24.78 -65.87 4.40
N VAL A 629 -24.08 -64.74 4.23
CA VAL A 629 -24.47 -63.65 3.32
C VAL A 629 -24.39 -64.10 1.87
N ILE A 630 -23.35 -64.83 1.47
CA ILE A 630 -23.15 -65.33 0.10
C ILE A 630 -24.27 -66.30 -0.30
N GLU A 631 -24.65 -67.22 0.59
CA GLU A 631 -25.76 -68.14 0.35
C GLU A 631 -27.11 -67.42 0.29
N THR A 632 -27.38 -66.53 1.25
CA THR A 632 -28.63 -65.77 1.32
C THR A 632 -28.84 -64.88 0.10
N LEU A 633 -27.76 -64.24 -0.36
CA LEU A 633 -27.78 -63.35 -1.51
C LEU A 633 -27.62 -64.11 -2.84
N GLY A 634 -27.34 -65.41 -2.80
CA GLY A 634 -27.17 -66.25 -3.98
C GLY A 634 -25.95 -65.88 -4.83
N ILE A 635 -24.88 -65.34 -4.21
CA ILE A 635 -23.69 -64.88 -4.93
C ILE A 635 -22.88 -66.08 -5.40
N GLU A 636 -22.65 -66.20 -6.71
CA GLU A 636 -21.82 -67.25 -7.30
C GLU A 636 -20.43 -66.74 -7.68
N SER A 637 -20.33 -65.49 -8.11
CA SER A 637 -19.06 -64.81 -8.37
C SER A 637 -19.14 -63.33 -8.02
N LEU A 638 -18.01 -62.73 -7.67
CA LEU A 638 -17.91 -61.31 -7.33
C LEU A 638 -16.58 -60.69 -7.75
N LEU A 639 -16.59 -59.38 -7.91
CA LEU A 639 -15.42 -58.55 -8.15
C LEU A 639 -15.43 -57.37 -7.18
N ALA A 640 -14.37 -57.25 -6.38
CA ALA A 640 -14.18 -56.18 -5.42
C ALA A 640 -13.05 -55.26 -5.87
N VAL A 641 -13.36 -53.98 -6.04
CA VAL A 641 -12.47 -52.92 -6.52
C VAL A 641 -12.27 -51.91 -5.39
N PRO A 642 -11.04 -51.69 -4.90
CA PRO A 642 -10.78 -50.65 -3.91
C PRO A 642 -11.00 -49.27 -4.54
N LEU A 643 -11.60 -48.36 -3.77
CA LEU A 643 -11.69 -46.94 -4.11
C LEU A 643 -10.59 -46.23 -3.32
N SER A 644 -9.45 -45.95 -3.95
CA SER A 644 -8.26 -45.38 -3.29
C SER A 644 -7.65 -44.24 -4.10
N GLU A 645 -7.15 -43.21 -3.43
CA GLU A 645 -6.38 -42.11 -4.02
C GLU A 645 -5.01 -42.04 -3.34
N GLY A 646 -3.97 -42.51 -4.03
CA GLY A 646 -2.64 -42.68 -3.41
C GLY A 646 -2.70 -43.67 -2.24
N ASP A 647 -2.26 -43.23 -1.06
CA ASP A 647 -2.28 -44.03 0.18
C ASP A 647 -3.62 -43.91 0.95
N GLU A 648 -4.53 -43.02 0.54
CA GLU A 648 -5.85 -42.86 1.17
C GLU A 648 -6.89 -43.84 0.63
N GLN A 649 -7.48 -44.61 1.54
CA GLN A 649 -8.57 -45.53 1.24
C GLN A 649 -9.92 -44.81 1.39
N ALA A 650 -10.58 -44.54 0.26
CA ALA A 650 -11.87 -43.86 0.22
C ALA A 650 -13.06 -44.84 0.34
N GLY A 651 -12.90 -46.11 -0.05
CA GLY A 651 -13.97 -47.11 0.02
C GLY A 651 -13.77 -48.35 -0.85
N ILE A 652 -14.89 -48.96 -1.27
CA ILE A 652 -14.93 -50.16 -2.10
C ILE A 652 -16.13 -50.15 -3.07
N LEU A 653 -15.93 -50.71 -4.26
CA LEU A 653 -16.96 -51.03 -5.25
C LEU A 653 -17.01 -52.57 -5.43
N ILE A 654 -18.21 -53.17 -5.34
CA ILE A 654 -18.41 -54.62 -5.37
C ILE A 654 -19.45 -54.94 -6.46
N LEU A 655 -19.06 -55.73 -7.45
CA LEU A 655 -19.98 -56.30 -8.44
C LEU A 655 -20.25 -57.77 -8.07
N GLN A 656 -21.52 -58.17 -8.07
CA GLN A 656 -21.96 -59.51 -7.70
C GLN A 656 -22.76 -60.13 -8.85
N GLN A 657 -22.61 -61.44 -9.01
CA GLN A 657 -23.36 -62.24 -9.98
C GLN A 657 -23.96 -63.48 -9.30
N CYS A 658 -25.25 -63.73 -9.53
CA CYS A 658 -25.96 -64.94 -9.07
C CYS A 658 -25.84 -66.12 -10.04
N THR A 659 -25.01 -65.98 -11.08
CA THR A 659 -24.68 -66.99 -12.09
C THR A 659 -23.16 -67.08 -12.22
N PRO A 660 -22.59 -68.19 -12.74
CA PRO A 660 -21.14 -68.31 -12.84
C PRO A 660 -20.62 -67.30 -13.86
N ARG A 661 -19.68 -66.45 -13.46
CA ARG A 661 -19.05 -65.45 -14.32
C ARG A 661 -17.55 -65.38 -14.06
N LEU A 662 -16.79 -65.36 -15.15
CA LEU A 662 -15.36 -65.08 -15.13
C LEU A 662 -15.17 -63.60 -15.45
N TRP A 663 -14.55 -62.86 -14.52
CA TRP A 663 -14.19 -61.46 -14.75
C TRP A 663 -12.88 -61.40 -15.55
N GLY A 664 -12.95 -60.87 -16.77
CA GLY A 664 -11.79 -60.77 -17.65
C GLY A 664 -10.84 -59.64 -17.24
N GLN A 665 -9.58 -59.71 -17.70
CA GLN A 665 -8.59 -58.64 -17.45
C GLN A 665 -9.04 -57.28 -18.00
N THR A 666 -9.83 -57.26 -19.08
CA THR A 666 -10.38 -56.03 -19.64
C THR A 666 -11.43 -55.40 -18.72
N ASP A 667 -12.31 -56.20 -18.09
CA ASP A 667 -13.29 -55.70 -17.12
C ASP A 667 -12.60 -55.10 -15.90
N VAL A 668 -11.54 -55.76 -15.42
CA VAL A 668 -10.70 -55.32 -14.31
C VAL A 668 -10.09 -53.94 -14.58
N VAL A 669 -9.47 -53.75 -15.75
CA VAL A 669 -8.85 -52.46 -16.11
C VAL A 669 -9.90 -51.36 -16.25
N VAL A 670 -11.03 -51.64 -16.89
CA VAL A 670 -12.08 -50.65 -17.14
C VAL A 670 -12.77 -50.23 -15.84
N LEU A 671 -13.09 -51.18 -14.97
CA LEU A 671 -13.72 -50.90 -13.67
C LEU A 671 -12.76 -50.20 -12.71
N ARG A 672 -11.45 -50.47 -12.79
CA ARG A 672 -10.44 -49.69 -12.07
C ARG A 672 -10.45 -48.23 -12.51
N THR A 673 -10.44 -47.97 -13.82
CA THR A 673 -10.52 -46.60 -14.34
C THR A 673 -11.79 -45.89 -13.86
N ILE A 674 -12.94 -46.57 -13.87
CA ILE A 674 -14.19 -45.99 -13.37
C ILE A 674 -14.13 -45.76 -11.86
N ALA A 675 -13.55 -46.68 -11.10
CA ALA A 675 -13.33 -46.53 -9.66
C ALA A 675 -12.46 -45.31 -9.33
N ASP A 676 -11.36 -45.10 -10.06
CA ASP A 676 -10.50 -43.92 -9.91
C ASP A 676 -11.29 -42.63 -10.21
N GLN A 677 -12.11 -42.64 -11.27
CA GLN A 677 -12.99 -41.51 -11.60
C GLN A 677 -14.11 -41.28 -10.56
N MET A 678 -14.59 -42.34 -9.91
CA MET A 678 -15.57 -42.24 -8.82
C MET A 678 -14.96 -41.56 -7.59
N VAL A 679 -13.72 -41.90 -7.22
CA VAL A 679 -13.02 -41.28 -6.09
C VAL A 679 -12.87 -39.78 -6.32
N LEU A 680 -12.38 -39.40 -7.49
CA LEU A 680 -12.19 -37.99 -7.86
C LEU A 680 -13.52 -37.22 -7.92
N ALA A 681 -14.61 -37.85 -8.39
CA ALA A 681 -15.93 -37.22 -8.39
C ALA A 681 -16.53 -37.06 -6.99
N VAL A 682 -16.32 -38.03 -6.08
CA VAL A 682 -16.73 -37.92 -4.67
C VAL A 682 -15.95 -36.80 -3.97
N HIS A 683 -14.64 -36.70 -4.20
CA HIS A 683 -13.80 -35.62 -3.67
C HIS A 683 -14.29 -34.25 -4.17
N ASN A 684 -14.52 -34.10 -5.48
CA ASN A 684 -15.08 -32.88 -6.07
C ASN A 684 -16.47 -32.52 -5.53
N ALA A 685 -17.34 -33.49 -5.30
CA ALA A 685 -18.67 -33.25 -4.73
C ALA A 685 -18.59 -32.81 -3.25
N ARG A 686 -17.65 -33.35 -2.47
CA ARG A 686 -17.38 -32.89 -1.09
C ARG A 686 -16.88 -31.45 -1.10
N LEU A 687 -15.87 -31.15 -1.91
CA LEU A 687 -15.32 -29.79 -2.05
C LEU A 687 -16.39 -28.77 -2.49
N ARG A 688 -17.23 -29.10 -3.47
CA ARG A 688 -18.33 -28.21 -3.89
C ARG A 688 -19.37 -27.98 -2.79
N SER A 689 -19.78 -29.04 -2.08
CA SER A 689 -20.74 -28.93 -0.97
C SER A 689 -20.19 -28.06 0.16
N LEU A 690 -18.89 -28.07 0.31
CA LEU A 690 -18.16 -27.44 1.39
C LEU A 690 -17.82 -25.97 1.08
N VAL A 691 -17.45 -25.66 -0.17
CA VAL A 691 -17.37 -24.29 -0.71
C VAL A 691 -18.72 -23.58 -0.60
N LYS A 692 -19.82 -24.31 -0.82
CA LYS A 692 -21.18 -23.82 -0.63
C LYS A 692 -21.51 -23.52 0.83
N ASN A 693 -20.93 -24.27 1.78
CA ASN A 693 -21.21 -24.16 3.21
C ASN A 693 -20.30 -23.15 3.94
N LEU A 694 -19.11 -22.82 3.42
CA LEU A 694 -18.08 -22.00 4.09
C LEU A 694 -18.05 -20.51 3.68
N ALA A 695 -19.21 -19.89 3.46
CA ALA A 695 -19.36 -18.42 3.39
C ALA A 695 -18.56 -17.64 2.31
N VAL A 696 -17.99 -18.29 1.28
CA VAL A 696 -17.29 -17.62 0.15
C VAL A 696 -18.27 -17.23 -0.98
N THR A 697 -19.42 -17.90 -1.07
CA THR A 697 -20.48 -17.64 -2.06
C THR A 697 -21.67 -16.91 -1.43
N GLU A 698 -22.28 -15.98 -2.15
CA GLU A 698 -23.58 -15.43 -1.78
C GLU A 698 -24.65 -16.50 -2.07
N GLU A 699 -25.25 -17.08 -1.01
CA GLU A 699 -26.15 -18.25 -1.09
C GLU A 699 -27.31 -18.11 -2.10
N LYS A 700 -27.74 -16.87 -2.37
CA LYS A 700 -28.88 -16.58 -3.27
C LYS A 700 -28.48 -16.44 -4.74
N SER A 701 -27.27 -15.96 -5.05
CA SER A 701 -26.80 -15.74 -6.43
C SER A 701 -25.87 -16.83 -6.95
N GLY A 702 -25.21 -17.58 -6.05
CA GLY A 702 -24.19 -18.58 -6.40
C GLY A 702 -22.85 -17.98 -6.83
N LEU A 703 -22.74 -16.65 -6.87
CA LEU A 703 -21.53 -15.90 -7.18
C LEU A 703 -20.59 -15.83 -5.97
N LEU A 704 -19.29 -15.67 -6.21
CA LEU A 704 -18.35 -15.32 -5.14
C LEU A 704 -18.59 -13.89 -4.66
N LYS A 705 -18.32 -13.64 -3.37
CA LYS A 705 -18.33 -12.29 -2.80
C LYS A 705 -17.22 -11.42 -3.40
N ARG A 706 -17.44 -10.10 -3.44
CA ARG A 706 -16.45 -9.11 -3.92
C ARG A 706 -15.10 -9.25 -3.20
N SER A 707 -15.11 -9.60 -1.91
CA SER A 707 -13.91 -9.84 -1.09
C SER A 707 -12.96 -10.92 -1.63
N SER A 708 -13.46 -11.82 -2.48
CA SER A 708 -12.67 -12.88 -3.10
C SER A 708 -12.11 -12.50 -4.48
N TYR A 709 -12.51 -11.36 -5.05
CA TYR A 709 -12.19 -10.99 -6.44
C TYR A 709 -10.68 -10.89 -6.69
N LEU A 710 -9.98 -10.11 -5.87
CA LEU A 710 -8.55 -9.85 -6.05
C LEU A 710 -7.71 -11.10 -5.79
N ASP A 711 -8.06 -11.88 -4.78
CA ASP A 711 -7.34 -13.10 -4.43
C ASP A 711 -7.44 -14.15 -5.56
N VAL A 712 -8.65 -14.34 -6.11
CA VAL A 712 -8.88 -15.23 -7.26
C VAL A 712 -8.08 -14.77 -8.48
N LEU A 713 -8.16 -13.48 -8.80
CA LEU A 713 -7.50 -12.93 -9.98
C LEU A 713 -5.98 -12.99 -9.88
N LEU A 714 -5.43 -12.56 -8.74
CA LEU A 714 -3.99 -12.57 -8.50
C LEU A 714 -3.44 -13.99 -8.53
N SER A 715 -4.19 -14.94 -8.00
CA SER A 715 -3.75 -16.31 -8.07
C SER A 715 -3.87 -16.93 -9.45
N GLU A 716 -4.92 -16.59 -10.21
CA GLU A 716 -5.08 -17.06 -11.57
C GLU A 716 -3.96 -16.53 -12.47
N VAL A 717 -3.60 -15.25 -12.33
CA VAL A 717 -2.46 -14.65 -13.04
C VAL A 717 -1.15 -15.35 -12.69
N LYS A 718 -0.90 -15.64 -11.40
CA LYS A 718 0.30 -16.38 -10.97
C LYS A 718 0.36 -17.78 -11.60
N ARG A 719 -0.74 -18.51 -11.58
CA ARG A 719 -0.85 -19.84 -12.20
C ARG A 719 -0.60 -19.78 -13.70
N ALA A 720 -1.23 -18.82 -14.36
CA ALA A 720 -1.15 -18.68 -15.81
C ALA A 720 0.22 -18.18 -16.28
N LEU A 721 0.95 -17.38 -15.48
CA LEU A 721 2.35 -17.01 -15.75
C LEU A 721 3.27 -18.24 -15.73
N GLN A 722 3.02 -19.19 -14.81
CA GLN A 722 3.76 -20.46 -14.75
C GLN A 722 3.41 -21.40 -15.91
N ALA A 723 2.14 -21.43 -16.32
CA ALA A 723 1.64 -22.28 -17.40
C ALA A 723 1.78 -21.65 -18.80
N ASN A 724 2.22 -20.40 -18.89
CA ASN A 724 2.23 -19.57 -20.11
C ASN A 724 0.87 -19.59 -20.85
N ALA A 725 -0.21 -19.44 -20.09
CA ALA A 725 -1.59 -19.48 -20.58
C ALA A 725 -2.24 -18.08 -20.52
N PRO A 726 -3.19 -17.74 -21.41
CA PRO A 726 -3.86 -16.46 -21.39
C PRO A 726 -4.93 -16.39 -20.28
N VAL A 727 -5.08 -15.24 -19.64
CA VAL A 727 -6.16 -14.97 -18.68
C VAL A 727 -6.93 -13.74 -19.15
N THR A 728 -8.24 -13.85 -19.25
CA THR A 728 -9.09 -12.71 -19.63
C THR A 728 -10.09 -12.38 -18.55
N LEU A 729 -10.22 -11.09 -18.25
CA LEU A 729 -11.24 -10.55 -17.38
C LEU A 729 -12.42 -10.03 -18.19
N MET A 730 -13.62 -10.21 -17.64
CA MET A 730 -14.83 -9.57 -18.11
C MET A 730 -15.53 -8.85 -16.97
N LEU A 731 -16.06 -7.66 -17.24
CA LEU A 731 -16.92 -6.94 -16.31
C LEU A 731 -18.27 -6.69 -16.98
N VAL A 732 -19.31 -7.32 -16.45
CA VAL A 732 -20.66 -7.34 -17.00
C VAL A 732 -21.52 -6.39 -16.18
N GLU A 733 -22.10 -5.37 -16.80
CA GLU A 733 -23.04 -4.44 -16.17
C GLU A 733 -24.45 -4.61 -16.72
N ILE A 734 -25.41 -4.72 -15.81
CA ILE A 734 -26.82 -5.00 -16.09
C ILE A 734 -27.61 -3.71 -15.91
N GLY A 735 -27.78 -2.96 -17.00
CA GLY A 735 -28.43 -1.65 -16.99
C GLY A 735 -27.73 -0.58 -16.15
N LYS A 736 -28.30 0.62 -16.08
CA LYS A 736 -27.74 1.73 -15.32
C LYS A 736 -28.18 1.63 -13.86
N ALA A 737 -27.23 1.49 -12.93
CA ALA A 737 -27.49 1.33 -11.49
C ALA A 737 -28.53 2.34 -10.95
N ALA A 738 -28.31 3.64 -11.14
CA ALA A 738 -29.23 4.70 -10.68
C ALA A 738 -30.62 4.63 -11.33
N GLY A 739 -30.71 4.16 -12.57
CA GLY A 739 -31.99 4.00 -13.28
C GLY A 739 -32.78 2.82 -12.75
N LEU A 740 -32.12 1.67 -12.57
CA LEU A 740 -32.76 0.46 -12.03
C LEU A 740 -33.22 0.66 -10.58
N ILE A 741 -32.39 1.26 -9.72
CA ILE A 741 -32.75 1.49 -8.32
C ILE A 741 -33.96 2.41 -8.20
N ARG A 742 -34.04 3.47 -9.02
CA ARG A 742 -35.20 4.38 -9.05
C ARG A 742 -36.47 3.71 -9.58
N ASP A 743 -36.33 2.84 -10.57
CA ASP A 743 -37.46 2.27 -11.30
C ASP A 743 -38.10 1.07 -10.55
N VAL A 744 -37.33 0.26 -9.82
CA VAL A 744 -37.83 -0.98 -9.17
C VAL A 744 -37.43 -1.14 -7.69
N GLY A 745 -36.59 -0.26 -7.15
CA GLY A 745 -36.11 -0.33 -5.77
C GLY A 745 -34.94 -1.30 -5.57
N GLU A 746 -34.09 -1.01 -4.58
CA GLU A 746 -32.83 -1.73 -4.34
C GLU A 746 -33.01 -3.25 -4.11
N ALA A 747 -34.02 -3.66 -3.35
CA ALA A 747 -34.30 -5.07 -3.09
C ALA A 747 -34.68 -5.86 -4.35
N ALA A 748 -35.35 -5.20 -5.32
CA ALA A 748 -35.69 -5.83 -6.59
C ALA A 748 -34.47 -5.91 -7.52
N VAL A 749 -33.58 -4.92 -7.48
CA VAL A 749 -32.30 -4.95 -8.20
C VAL A 749 -31.42 -6.11 -7.70
N ASP A 750 -31.36 -6.31 -6.38
CA ASP A 750 -30.65 -7.44 -5.78
C ASP A 750 -31.21 -8.79 -6.25
N SER A 751 -32.54 -8.93 -6.29
CA SER A 751 -33.20 -10.15 -6.80
C SER A 751 -32.92 -10.38 -8.29
N VAL A 752 -32.88 -9.33 -9.12
CA VAL A 752 -32.54 -9.44 -10.54
C VAL A 752 -31.09 -9.86 -10.70
N LEU A 753 -30.17 -9.28 -9.92
CA LEU A 753 -28.76 -9.66 -9.96
C LEU A 753 -28.54 -11.09 -9.49
N GLN A 754 -29.29 -11.57 -8.50
CA GLN A 754 -29.27 -12.97 -8.07
C GLN A 754 -29.69 -13.93 -9.19
N GLN A 755 -30.78 -13.63 -9.89
CA GLN A 755 -31.22 -14.41 -11.05
C GLN A 755 -30.18 -14.40 -12.18
N VAL A 756 -29.62 -13.22 -12.49
CA VAL A 756 -28.57 -13.10 -13.50
C VAL A 756 -27.32 -13.87 -13.07
N GLY A 757 -26.94 -13.84 -11.81
CA GLY A 757 -25.81 -14.60 -11.26
C GLY A 757 -25.96 -16.11 -11.46
N GLN A 758 -27.15 -16.66 -11.16
CA GLN A 758 -27.45 -18.08 -11.38
C GLN A 758 -27.35 -18.46 -12.86
N VAL A 759 -27.86 -17.60 -13.75
CA VAL A 759 -27.80 -17.82 -15.20
C VAL A 759 -26.37 -17.76 -15.71
N VAL A 760 -25.57 -16.78 -15.26
CA VAL A 760 -24.15 -16.66 -15.61
C VAL A 760 -23.40 -17.92 -15.16
N GLN A 761 -23.57 -18.33 -13.90
CA GLN A 761 -22.88 -19.50 -13.36
C GLN A 761 -23.22 -20.80 -14.11
N ALA A 762 -24.48 -20.97 -14.55
CA ALA A 762 -24.89 -22.14 -15.33
C ALA A 762 -24.27 -22.21 -16.74
N HIS A 763 -23.77 -21.09 -17.27
CA HIS A 763 -23.25 -21.00 -18.64
C HIS A 763 -21.73 -20.84 -18.76
N LEU A 764 -21.06 -20.66 -17.62
CA LEU A 764 -19.60 -20.58 -17.50
C LEU A 764 -18.98 -21.97 -17.33
N ARG A 765 -17.68 -22.10 -17.64
CA ARG A 765 -16.92 -23.33 -17.42
C ARG A 765 -16.57 -23.47 -15.94
N GLN A 766 -16.18 -24.68 -15.54
CA GLN A 766 -15.79 -24.96 -14.16
C GLN A 766 -14.56 -24.15 -13.68
N ASN A 767 -13.68 -23.74 -14.60
CA ASN A 767 -12.49 -22.93 -14.31
C ASN A 767 -12.74 -21.41 -14.43
N ASP A 768 -13.93 -21.00 -14.90
CA ASP A 768 -14.29 -19.60 -15.01
C ASP A 768 -14.94 -19.19 -13.69
N VAL A 769 -14.46 -18.09 -13.10
CA VAL A 769 -14.88 -17.68 -11.76
C VAL A 769 -15.72 -16.41 -11.83
N PRO A 770 -17.04 -16.48 -11.61
CA PRO A 770 -17.89 -15.31 -11.55
C PRO A 770 -17.96 -14.75 -10.11
N VAL A 771 -17.78 -13.45 -9.99
CA VAL A 771 -17.70 -12.70 -8.74
C VAL A 771 -18.68 -11.54 -8.79
N ARG A 772 -19.46 -11.35 -7.73
CA ARG A 772 -20.30 -10.17 -7.59
C ARG A 772 -19.40 -8.96 -7.37
N TYR A 773 -19.32 -8.08 -8.36
CA TYR A 773 -18.44 -6.91 -8.31
C TYR A 773 -19.15 -5.74 -7.65
N ASP A 774 -20.40 -5.45 -8.04
CA ASP A 774 -21.17 -4.33 -7.48
C ASP A 774 -22.69 -4.65 -7.49
N LEU A 775 -23.53 -3.68 -7.11
CA LEU A 775 -25.00 -3.78 -7.08
C LEU A 775 -25.63 -4.17 -8.42
N THR A 776 -24.99 -3.85 -9.55
CA THR A 776 -25.45 -4.22 -10.90
C THR A 776 -24.33 -4.79 -11.78
N GLN A 777 -23.21 -5.19 -11.18
CA GLN A 777 -22.01 -5.60 -11.91
C GLN A 777 -21.49 -6.97 -11.46
N ILE A 778 -21.09 -7.80 -12.43
CA ILE A 778 -20.47 -9.11 -12.22
C ILE A 778 -19.12 -9.11 -12.91
N ALA A 779 -18.06 -9.39 -12.16
CA ALA A 779 -16.74 -9.64 -12.71
C ALA A 779 -16.59 -11.15 -12.98
N ILE A 780 -15.99 -11.52 -14.10
CA ILE A 780 -15.75 -12.91 -14.47
C ILE A 780 -14.27 -13.05 -14.83
N VAL A 781 -13.59 -13.97 -14.14
CA VAL A 781 -12.23 -14.37 -14.44
C VAL A 781 -12.28 -15.59 -15.36
N LEU A 782 -11.86 -15.43 -16.62
CA LEU A 782 -11.79 -16.51 -17.59
C LEU A 782 -10.37 -17.06 -17.64
N SER A 783 -10.23 -18.30 -17.15
CA SER A 783 -8.97 -19.03 -17.18
C SER A 783 -8.70 -19.58 -18.58
N ASP A 784 -7.43 -19.61 -19.00
CA ASP A 784 -6.99 -20.19 -20.28
C ASP A 784 -7.82 -19.68 -21.49
N THR A 785 -8.08 -18.37 -21.49
CA THR A 785 -8.96 -17.73 -22.47
C THR A 785 -8.34 -16.42 -22.93
N ASN A 786 -8.18 -16.28 -24.25
CA ASN A 786 -7.73 -15.05 -24.91
C ASN A 786 -8.91 -14.10 -25.21
N ASP A 787 -8.58 -12.87 -25.61
CA ASP A 787 -9.53 -11.81 -25.97
C ASP A 787 -10.65 -12.28 -26.93
N LYS A 788 -10.30 -12.97 -28.02
CA LYS A 788 -11.23 -13.44 -29.06
C LYS A 788 -12.22 -14.45 -28.49
N ASN A 789 -11.75 -15.40 -27.69
CA ASN A 789 -12.61 -16.39 -27.06
C ASN A 789 -13.50 -15.77 -25.98
N ALA A 790 -13.00 -14.76 -25.26
CA ALA A 790 -13.79 -14.01 -24.30
C ALA A 790 -14.95 -13.24 -24.99
N PHE A 791 -14.75 -12.71 -26.19
CA PHE A 791 -15.85 -12.10 -26.96
C PHE A 791 -16.97 -13.09 -27.31
N PHE A 792 -16.64 -14.35 -27.61
CA PHE A 792 -17.67 -15.38 -27.83
C PHE A 792 -18.44 -15.68 -26.55
N VAL A 793 -17.77 -15.73 -25.41
CA VAL A 793 -18.41 -15.89 -24.09
C VAL A 793 -19.32 -14.68 -23.80
N ALA A 794 -18.85 -13.47 -24.06
CA ALA A 794 -19.61 -12.24 -23.88
C ALA A 794 -20.88 -12.18 -24.75
N ASP A 795 -20.79 -12.54 -26.04
CA ASP A 795 -21.96 -12.56 -26.92
C ASP A 795 -22.97 -13.64 -26.51
N LYS A 796 -22.48 -14.81 -26.07
CA LYS A 796 -23.33 -15.87 -25.52
C LYS A 796 -24.06 -15.40 -24.26
N LEU A 797 -23.35 -14.82 -23.30
CA LEU A 797 -23.94 -14.30 -22.06
C LEU A 797 -24.97 -13.21 -22.36
N ARG A 798 -24.67 -12.27 -23.26
CA ARG A 798 -25.62 -11.23 -23.67
C ARG A 798 -26.92 -11.81 -24.24
N LYS A 799 -26.84 -12.83 -25.10
CA LYS A 799 -28.04 -13.47 -25.69
C LYS A 799 -28.87 -14.19 -24.64
N VAL A 800 -28.23 -14.91 -23.73
CA VAL A 800 -28.93 -15.65 -22.67
C VAL A 800 -29.57 -14.67 -21.68
N LEU A 801 -28.82 -13.67 -21.23
CA LEU A 801 -29.27 -12.70 -20.24
C LEU A 801 -30.31 -11.71 -20.81
N GLY A 802 -30.34 -11.50 -22.12
CA GLY A 802 -31.39 -10.73 -22.79
C GLY A 802 -32.79 -11.33 -22.64
N GLY A 803 -32.92 -12.61 -22.27
CA GLY A 803 -34.19 -13.27 -21.96
C GLY A 803 -34.68 -13.09 -20.52
N THR A 804 -33.87 -12.50 -19.63
CA THR A 804 -34.21 -12.33 -18.21
C THR A 804 -35.15 -11.14 -18.04
N LYS A 805 -36.35 -11.37 -17.49
CA LYS A 805 -37.38 -10.34 -17.31
C LYS A 805 -37.16 -9.55 -16.02
N ILE A 806 -37.33 -8.23 -16.08
CA ILE A 806 -37.37 -7.37 -14.90
C ILE A 806 -38.81 -7.37 -14.36
N PRO A 807 -39.04 -7.52 -13.04
CA PRO A 807 -40.35 -7.30 -12.45
C PRO A 807 -40.91 -5.92 -12.85
N GLY A 808 -42.04 -5.87 -13.54
CA GLY A 808 -42.68 -4.61 -13.96
C GLY A 808 -42.28 -4.03 -15.32
N ARG A 809 -41.39 -4.68 -16.10
CA ARG A 809 -41.03 -4.24 -17.47
C ARG A 809 -40.85 -5.43 -18.42
N ASP A 810 -41.49 -5.38 -19.59
CA ASP A 810 -41.37 -6.41 -20.65
C ASP A 810 -40.21 -6.14 -21.65
N GLN A 811 -39.28 -5.25 -21.29
CA GLN A 811 -38.12 -4.91 -22.13
C GLN A 811 -36.86 -5.66 -21.68
N ALA A 812 -36.05 -6.10 -22.64
CA ALA A 812 -34.77 -6.75 -22.40
C ALA A 812 -33.79 -5.81 -21.67
N LEU A 813 -33.05 -6.35 -20.71
CA LEU A 813 -32.00 -5.64 -19.99
C LEU A 813 -30.84 -5.25 -20.93
N PRO A 814 -30.43 -3.98 -21.00
CA PRO A 814 -29.24 -3.61 -21.74
C PRO A 814 -27.99 -4.07 -20.98
N ILE A 815 -27.16 -4.88 -21.62
CA ILE A 815 -25.98 -5.49 -20.99
C ILE A 815 -24.70 -4.95 -21.63
N SER A 816 -23.94 -4.20 -20.86
CA SER A 816 -22.64 -3.67 -21.31
C SER A 816 -21.52 -4.53 -20.72
N ILE A 817 -20.53 -4.86 -21.53
CA ILE A 817 -19.44 -5.76 -21.12
C ILE A 817 -18.08 -5.13 -21.46
N GLY A 818 -17.24 -4.93 -20.46
CA GLY A 818 -15.81 -4.68 -20.64
C GLY A 818 -15.03 -5.98 -20.70
N ILE A 819 -14.02 -6.09 -21.56
CA ILE A 819 -13.15 -7.26 -21.71
C ILE A 819 -11.68 -6.82 -21.72
N ALA A 820 -10.82 -7.49 -20.95
CA ALA A 820 -9.38 -7.22 -20.93
C ALA A 820 -8.55 -8.49 -20.70
N GLU A 821 -7.61 -8.79 -21.60
CA GLU A 821 -6.68 -9.94 -21.48
C GLU A 821 -5.39 -9.58 -20.72
N ALA A 822 -5.09 -10.22 -19.61
CA ALA A 822 -3.90 -9.93 -18.81
C ALA A 822 -2.60 -10.05 -19.64
N VAL A 823 -1.67 -9.12 -19.44
CA VAL A 823 -0.37 -9.15 -20.13
C VAL A 823 0.53 -10.19 -19.46
N MET A 824 0.59 -11.38 -20.05
CA MET A 824 1.37 -12.51 -19.54
C MET A 824 2.85 -12.37 -19.90
N ASN A 825 3.61 -11.64 -19.08
CA ASN A 825 5.07 -11.53 -19.23
C ASN A 825 5.78 -12.02 -17.95
N PRO A 826 6.68 -13.02 -18.04
CA PRO A 826 7.44 -13.53 -16.90
C PRO A 826 8.31 -12.48 -16.17
N HIS A 827 8.58 -11.34 -16.80
CA HIS A 827 9.39 -10.25 -16.22
C HIS A 827 8.57 -9.23 -15.41
N TYR A 828 7.24 -9.33 -15.41
CA TYR A 828 6.38 -8.44 -14.64
C TYR A 828 5.96 -9.08 -13.32
N ASP A 829 5.85 -8.26 -12.27
CA ASP A 829 5.26 -8.70 -11.02
C ASP A 829 3.78 -9.05 -11.26
N PRO A 830 3.28 -10.20 -10.78
CA PRO A 830 1.87 -10.55 -10.86
C PRO A 830 0.92 -9.44 -10.36
N VAL A 831 1.34 -8.65 -9.36
CA VAL A 831 0.55 -7.53 -8.82
C VAL A 831 0.38 -6.42 -9.86
N ASP A 832 1.44 -6.12 -10.62
CA ASP A 832 1.40 -5.10 -11.67
C ASP A 832 0.52 -5.55 -12.85
N VAL A 833 0.61 -6.83 -13.23
CA VAL A 833 -0.24 -7.43 -14.26
C VAL A 833 -1.72 -7.35 -13.87
N VAL A 834 -2.05 -7.67 -12.62
CA VAL A 834 -3.42 -7.58 -12.07
C VAL A 834 -3.92 -6.13 -12.07
N THR A 835 -3.08 -5.19 -11.64
CA THR A 835 -3.45 -3.77 -11.57
C THR A 835 -3.72 -3.19 -12.96
N GLU A 836 -2.86 -3.49 -13.93
CA GLU A 836 -3.03 -3.06 -15.32
C GLU A 836 -4.32 -3.60 -15.94
N VAL A 837 -4.59 -4.90 -15.80
CA VAL A 837 -5.75 -5.53 -16.43
C VAL A 837 -7.07 -5.03 -15.84
N ILE A 838 -7.12 -4.72 -14.54
CA ILE A 838 -8.31 -4.14 -13.88
C ILE A 838 -8.59 -2.73 -14.42
N ASN A 839 -7.58 -1.86 -14.43
CA ASN A 839 -7.74 -0.49 -14.93
C ASN A 839 -8.21 -0.45 -16.39
N ARG A 840 -7.69 -1.37 -17.20
CA ARG A 840 -8.08 -1.49 -18.61
C ARG A 840 -9.47 -2.08 -18.79
N LEU A 841 -9.87 -3.02 -17.92
CA LEU A 841 -11.22 -3.60 -17.91
C LEU A 841 -12.28 -2.55 -17.62
N GLU A 842 -12.06 -1.69 -16.61
CA GLU A 842 -12.98 -0.60 -16.26
C GLU A 842 -13.09 0.42 -17.39
N SER A 843 -11.95 0.80 -17.99
CA SER A 843 -11.91 1.67 -19.17
C SER A 843 -12.67 1.07 -20.36
N ALA A 844 -12.55 -0.25 -20.57
CA ALA A 844 -13.27 -0.95 -21.63
C ALA A 844 -14.78 -0.98 -21.39
N LEU A 845 -15.22 -1.12 -20.13
CA LEU A 845 -16.64 -1.03 -19.78
C LEU A 845 -17.21 0.38 -20.02
N GLU A 846 -16.48 1.44 -19.66
CA GLU A 846 -16.90 2.82 -19.93
C GLU A 846 -17.01 3.11 -21.43
N ALA A 847 -16.07 2.61 -22.25
CA ALA A 847 -16.17 2.67 -23.70
C ALA A 847 -17.39 1.92 -24.25
N ALA A 848 -17.70 0.73 -23.69
CA ALA A 848 -18.91 -0.02 -24.05
C ALA A 848 -20.18 0.79 -23.75
N LYS A 849 -20.25 1.49 -22.61
CA LYS A 849 -21.36 2.38 -22.25
C LYS A 849 -21.47 3.59 -23.18
N ALA A 850 -20.36 4.25 -23.48
CA ALA A 850 -20.32 5.43 -24.34
C ALA A 850 -20.78 5.13 -25.78
N SER A 851 -20.56 3.90 -26.26
CA SER A 851 -20.95 3.45 -27.61
C SER A 851 -22.44 3.11 -27.80
N GLY A 852 -23.29 3.51 -26.84
CA GLY A 852 -24.75 3.31 -26.86
C GLY A 852 -25.26 2.16 -25.97
N GLY A 853 -24.38 1.49 -25.21
CA GLY A 853 -24.72 0.36 -24.34
C GLY A 853 -25.11 -0.91 -25.10
N ASN A 854 -25.39 -1.99 -24.35
CA ASN A 854 -25.75 -3.32 -24.89
C ASN A 854 -24.70 -3.96 -25.81
N LYS A 855 -23.42 -3.66 -25.58
CA LYS A 855 -22.27 -4.07 -26.41
C LYS A 855 -21.12 -4.52 -25.52
N SER A 856 -20.22 -5.29 -26.13
CA SER A 856 -18.93 -5.68 -25.55
C SER A 856 -17.82 -4.84 -26.15
N HIS A 857 -16.87 -4.40 -25.34
CA HIS A 857 -15.70 -3.65 -25.81
C HIS A 857 -14.43 -4.18 -25.14
N SER A 858 -13.31 -4.15 -25.86
CA SER A 858 -11.99 -4.49 -25.36
C SER A 858 -11.00 -3.39 -25.71
N ILE A 859 -10.06 -3.13 -24.80
CA ILE A 859 -8.97 -2.19 -25.04
C ILE A 859 -7.66 -2.99 -25.05
N ALA A 860 -6.80 -2.72 -26.03
CA ALA A 860 -5.49 -3.36 -26.13
C ALA A 860 -4.51 -2.80 -25.07
N PRO A 861 -3.56 -3.61 -24.56
CA PRO A 861 -2.51 -3.12 -23.66
C PRO A 861 -1.67 -2.03 -24.32
N ALA A 862 -1.40 -0.94 -23.59
CA ALA A 862 -0.58 0.17 -24.06
C ALA A 862 0.86 -0.22 -24.46
N PHE A 863 1.36 -1.35 -23.95
CA PHE A 863 2.71 -1.84 -24.22
C PHE A 863 2.87 -2.61 -25.55
N LEU A 864 1.78 -3.01 -26.22
CA LEU A 864 1.87 -3.67 -27.54
C LEU A 864 1.85 -2.68 -28.72
N THR A 865 1.40 -1.44 -28.53
CA THR A 865 1.36 -0.43 -29.60
C THR A 865 2.73 0.15 -29.97
N ALA A 866 3.78 -0.10 -29.17
CA ALA A 866 5.14 0.32 -29.49
C ALA A 866 5.92 -0.71 -30.35
N ALA A 867 5.46 -1.96 -30.45
CA ALA A 867 6.17 -3.03 -31.16
C ALA A 867 5.61 -3.33 -32.56
N ALA A 868 4.56 -2.62 -33.00
CA ALA A 868 3.97 -2.76 -34.34
C ALA A 868 4.44 -1.67 -35.33
N GLY A 869 5.48 -0.92 -34.96
CA GLY A 869 6.13 0.08 -35.81
C GLY A 869 7.63 -0.16 -35.88
N ASP A 870 8.03 -1.28 -36.49
CA ASP A 870 9.31 -1.50 -37.16
C ASP A 870 9.12 -2.50 -38.32
#